data_AF-A0A1B7WE46-F1
#
_entry.id   AF-A0A1B7WE46-F1
#
_cell.length_a   1.000
_cell.length_b   1.000
_cell.length_c   1.000
_cell.angle_alpha   90.00
_cell.angle_beta   90.00
_cell.angle_gamma   90.00
#
_symmetry.space_group_name_H-M   'P 1'
#
loop_
_entity.id
_entity.type
_entity.pdbx_description
1 polymer ?
#
loop_
_entity_poly.entity_id
_entity_poly.type
_entity_poly.pdbx_seq_one_letter_code
_entity_poly.pdbx_strand_id
1 'polypeptide(L)'
;MNRIITNSDLANVDYTDLLAKILKVLKEQQIFTISKDNQRLRIDVNQVVNEVIKLNPANPLGSEKSVRAATLNFSSHSQDTFITQIKEITGYIQQHLTTAIQKNPANQLINRFEFIQQLLTDLQTFKGEYKKDEKNQTILDFTYPFLPAKNLQKQRLTVKRNENSPNKQLLKAHKVKISVDKPRDFSATLLTGINNHLDVNFADINSQDREELEDIIDSLEKNSNSDIYSLQNLVNQETLGKLKKLAKIKYLEFLLENIDENASDDNFKGKIYLQDLIRRLYLLEDYINDSNKADGEYGVNYAGKSVNYQSMFSRSEAYDILPIIPNIEGFLGETEDPGKEKIEFTFGLKLKFNGKVQAYGGRTVFDYNLNILNPDSKEHQQAVGNESEKSNFAYKVLKIAFLYYFIFTSHQDPQAENYDPKMELEYNPIEKFEKDVLPILKGSDDEAKKQLFRTWIAGFKKLNIREKIKTLKKVLTNLIKRKTVFSSREYPIHISVKNSILENDIDTINERETIFKAVLRKNFKECLKYINIGNATTQTNLLITLSGNINISEIHFLKTEDKETFDMEYDISPFVKVLPAIFLGWEDKRCQDFYNKNLKHRKLLIFPHRLETPKLEPHQEIIYKITYSLLAYICLHVILEKQTKLETKIFIPLLRIHLKQKTDNDVIIEKFIVHLTKVLSHLFNDGYRSNDQGIVITDSQKQINFKILNVLSSLYSVVPKKFIFSSNNKFAFKELDKIAIIIVSSRESDSIWGINEKKSNLMGEILTLQMEAKSVRFQLLKTFSENFDDHEKMFEYPTIIVDNVNKLYQKGYRHFIYIAKVPYSSTLHITQTVKDEELFFMSKNVITAFIKNKPDIKIYPMFFEKYYVVKIKDEITSTSKNNEKPTSLYIQDTLELTNLAEDRTSNKQSVIFFNLFNGLQVANDVNYHGVMSYATLLNMYDGILDDKDIRKGLIYDDNNDNQL
;
A
#
# COMPACT_ATOMS: atom_id res chain seq x y z
N MET A 1 -5.77 -16.62 33.84
CA MET A 1 -6.94 -15.84 33.39
C MET A 1 -6.76 -14.45 33.94
N ASN A 2 -6.46 -13.48 33.09
CA ASN A 2 -6.24 -12.10 33.51
C ASN A 2 -7.59 -11.38 33.64
N ARG A 3 -7.72 -10.55 34.68
CA ARG A 3 -8.86 -9.66 34.93
C ARG A 3 -9.14 -8.80 33.69
N ILE A 4 -10.43 -8.62 33.38
CA ILE A 4 -10.90 -7.62 32.41
C ILE A 4 -10.65 -6.24 33.03
N ILE A 5 -9.78 -5.45 32.40
CA ILE A 5 -9.77 -4.00 32.56
C ILE A 5 -10.36 -3.47 31.26
N THR A 6 -11.62 -3.02 31.30
CA THR A 6 -12.20 -2.26 30.20
C THR A 6 -11.42 -0.96 30.07
N ASN A 7 -10.79 -0.73 28.92
CA ASN A 7 -10.12 0.54 28.64
C ASN A 7 -11.12 1.46 27.92
N SER A 8 -11.47 2.58 28.56
CA SER A 8 -12.37 3.60 28.00
C SER A 8 -11.80 4.28 26.77
N ASP A 9 -10.48 4.25 26.61
CA ASP A 9 -9.76 4.95 25.54
C ASP A 9 -9.69 4.11 24.25
N LEU A 10 -10.19 2.86 24.30
CA LEU A 10 -10.30 1.95 23.16
C LEU A 10 -11.76 1.78 22.73
N ALA A 11 -12.00 1.66 21.42
CA ALA A 11 -13.34 1.49 20.88
C ALA A 11 -13.96 0.15 21.30
N ASN A 12 -15.17 0.16 21.88
CA ASN A 12 -15.80 -1.05 22.43
C ASN A 12 -16.68 -1.79 21.42
N VAL A 13 -16.84 -3.10 21.63
CA VAL A 13 -17.77 -3.96 20.88
C VAL A 13 -18.63 -4.83 21.79
N ASP A 14 -19.88 -5.03 21.40
CA ASP A 14 -20.80 -5.97 22.05
C ASP A 14 -21.55 -6.83 21.01
N TYR A 15 -21.13 -8.08 20.87
CA TYR A 15 -21.74 -9.02 19.93
C TYR A 15 -22.91 -9.81 20.53
N THR A 16 -23.27 -9.60 21.80
CA THR A 16 -24.15 -10.50 22.58
C THR A 16 -25.52 -10.70 21.93
N ASP A 17 -26.18 -9.60 21.53
CA ASP A 17 -27.51 -9.65 20.89
C ASP A 17 -27.45 -10.32 19.50
N LEU A 18 -26.42 -10.00 18.71
CA LEU A 18 -26.22 -10.58 17.39
C LEU A 18 -26.03 -12.11 17.49
N LEU A 19 -25.14 -12.57 18.37
CA LEU A 19 -24.88 -13.99 18.56
C LEU A 19 -26.10 -14.73 19.14
N ALA A 20 -26.85 -14.12 20.06
CA ALA A 20 -28.11 -14.69 20.56
C ALA A 20 -29.14 -14.88 19.44
N LYS A 21 -29.26 -13.92 18.53
CA LYS A 21 -30.16 -14.00 17.37
C LYS A 21 -29.69 -15.05 16.35
N ILE A 22 -28.37 -15.19 16.13
CA ILE A 22 -27.81 -16.28 15.33
C ILE A 22 -28.16 -17.64 15.94
N LEU A 23 -27.96 -17.81 17.25
CA LEU A 23 -28.32 -19.03 17.97
C LEU A 23 -29.80 -19.37 17.85
N LYS A 24 -30.68 -18.36 18.00
CA LYS A 24 -32.12 -18.54 17.84
C LYS A 24 -32.46 -19.11 16.46
N VAL A 25 -31.91 -18.53 15.39
CA VAL A 25 -32.15 -19.02 14.03
C VAL A 25 -31.58 -20.42 13.83
N LEU A 26 -30.37 -20.70 14.32
CA LEU A 26 -29.76 -22.03 14.20
C LEU A 26 -30.51 -23.11 14.99
N LYS A 27 -31.29 -22.78 16.02
CA LYS A 27 -32.14 -23.78 16.71
C LYS A 27 -33.28 -24.29 15.82
N GLU A 28 -33.77 -23.45 14.93
CA GLU A 28 -34.97 -23.71 14.13
C GLU A 28 -34.64 -24.10 12.68
N GLN A 29 -33.46 -23.72 12.18
CA GLN A 29 -33.12 -23.76 10.77
C GLN A 29 -31.84 -24.53 10.47
N GLN A 30 -31.99 -25.66 9.76
CA GLN A 30 -30.88 -26.43 9.23
C GLN A 30 -30.05 -25.61 8.23
N ILE A 31 -28.72 -25.67 8.36
CA ILE A 31 -27.77 -24.94 7.49
C ILE A 31 -27.12 -25.83 6.42
N PHE A 32 -27.12 -27.15 6.61
CA PHE A 32 -26.50 -28.10 5.68
C PHE A 32 -27.53 -28.86 4.85
N THR A 33 -27.24 -28.95 3.55
CA THR A 33 -27.98 -29.82 2.61
C THR A 33 -26.98 -30.66 1.82
N ILE A 34 -27.18 -31.98 1.81
CA ILE A 34 -26.34 -32.92 1.06
C ILE A 34 -27.01 -33.27 -0.26
N SER A 35 -26.25 -33.32 -1.35
CA SER A 35 -26.77 -33.74 -2.65
C SER A 35 -27.15 -35.23 -2.66
N LYS A 36 -28.13 -35.61 -3.49
CA LYS A 36 -28.66 -36.99 -3.56
C LYS A 36 -27.59 -38.08 -3.78
N ASP A 37 -26.49 -37.75 -4.47
CA ASP A 37 -25.36 -38.65 -4.75
C ASP A 37 -24.22 -38.57 -3.70
N ASN A 38 -24.45 -37.86 -2.58
CA ASN A 38 -23.48 -37.66 -1.50
C ASN A 38 -22.16 -37.01 -1.90
N GLN A 39 -22.07 -36.37 -3.07
CA GLN A 39 -20.82 -35.76 -3.55
C GLN A 39 -20.67 -34.29 -3.12
N ARG A 40 -21.75 -33.60 -2.74
CA ARG A 40 -21.72 -32.14 -2.54
C ARG A 40 -22.46 -31.76 -1.26
N LEU A 41 -21.85 -30.83 -0.52
CA LEU A 41 -22.41 -30.27 0.71
C LEU A 41 -22.69 -28.78 0.48
N ARG A 42 -23.97 -28.41 0.44
CA ARG A 42 -24.42 -27.02 0.40
C ARG A 42 -24.56 -26.49 1.82
N ILE A 43 -24.05 -25.28 2.04
CA ILE A 43 -23.91 -24.63 3.34
C ILE A 43 -24.63 -23.29 3.24
N ASP A 44 -25.91 -23.29 3.58
CA ASP A 44 -26.87 -22.21 3.32
C ASP A 44 -26.75 -21.05 4.33
N VAL A 45 -25.52 -20.54 4.50
CA VAL A 45 -25.20 -19.39 5.39
C VAL A 45 -26.07 -18.18 5.06
N ASN A 46 -26.25 -17.88 3.77
CA ASN A 46 -27.08 -16.75 3.31
C ASN A 46 -28.51 -16.83 3.86
N GLN A 47 -29.09 -18.03 3.96
CA GLN A 47 -30.46 -18.20 4.45
C GLN A 47 -30.56 -17.84 5.93
N VAL A 48 -29.63 -18.37 6.74
CA VAL A 48 -29.55 -18.05 8.18
C VAL A 48 -29.32 -16.55 8.39
N VAL A 49 -28.39 -15.95 7.65
CA VAL A 49 -28.09 -14.51 7.75
C VAL A 49 -29.33 -13.65 7.44
N ASN A 50 -30.11 -14.01 6.42
CA ASN A 50 -31.32 -13.26 6.07
C ASN A 50 -32.39 -13.35 7.17
N GLU A 51 -32.54 -14.49 7.86
CA GLU A 51 -33.44 -14.59 9.02
C GLU A 51 -32.91 -13.80 10.22
N VAL A 52 -31.59 -13.82 10.47
CA VAL A 52 -30.97 -13.01 11.52
C VAL A 52 -31.21 -11.52 11.28
N ILE A 53 -31.10 -11.05 10.03
CA ILE A 53 -31.40 -9.65 9.66
C ILE A 53 -32.85 -9.28 10.01
N LYS A 54 -33.82 -10.18 9.80
CA LYS A 54 -35.23 -9.93 10.16
C LYS A 54 -35.46 -9.79 11.67
N LEU A 55 -34.60 -10.38 12.49
CA LEU A 55 -34.63 -10.22 13.95
C LEU A 55 -34.04 -8.88 14.41
N ASN A 56 -33.56 -8.05 13.49
CA ASN A 56 -32.99 -6.72 13.71
C ASN A 56 -32.00 -6.69 14.90
N PRO A 57 -30.86 -7.42 14.82
CA PRO A 57 -29.82 -7.38 15.85
C PRO A 57 -29.27 -5.97 16.04
N ALA A 58 -28.88 -5.64 17.27
CA ALA A 58 -28.16 -4.42 17.55
C ALA A 58 -26.82 -4.40 16.80
N ASN A 59 -26.41 -3.21 16.37
CA ASN A 59 -25.07 -3.02 15.82
C ASN A 59 -24.04 -3.27 16.92
N PRO A 60 -23.08 -4.21 16.75
CA PRO A 60 -22.07 -4.49 17.78
C PRO A 60 -21.18 -3.29 18.15
N LEU A 61 -21.13 -2.25 17.31
CA LEU A 61 -20.40 -1.00 17.56
C LEU A 61 -21.22 0.07 18.30
N GLY A 62 -22.50 -0.18 18.59
CA GLY A 62 -23.39 0.83 19.16
C GLY A 62 -23.54 2.07 18.26
N SER A 63 -23.43 3.26 18.86
CA SER A 63 -23.66 4.57 18.22
C SER A 63 -22.41 5.46 18.10
N GLU A 64 -21.21 4.91 18.33
CA GLU A 64 -20.00 5.72 18.46
C GLU A 64 -19.49 6.26 17.10
N LYS A 65 -19.64 7.57 16.89
CA LYS A 65 -19.20 8.29 15.67
C LYS A 65 -17.67 8.46 15.57
N SER A 66 -16.93 8.21 16.65
CA SER A 66 -15.49 8.46 16.77
C SER A 66 -14.62 7.21 16.56
N VAL A 67 -15.21 6.04 16.30
CA VAL A 67 -14.47 4.78 16.14
C VAL A 67 -13.74 4.72 14.80
N ARG A 68 -12.43 4.46 14.85
CA ARG A 68 -11.60 4.23 13.67
C ARG A 68 -11.50 2.73 13.34
N ALA A 69 -11.41 1.88 14.35
CA ALA A 69 -11.45 0.42 14.24
C ALA A 69 -11.92 -0.18 15.58
N ALA A 70 -12.70 -1.27 15.57
CA ALA A 70 -13.05 -2.00 16.78
C ALA A 70 -13.34 -3.47 16.46
N THR A 71 -12.74 -4.39 17.21
CA THR A 71 -12.86 -5.83 16.97
C THR A 71 -12.82 -6.71 18.23
N LEU A 72 -12.08 -6.33 19.27
CA LEU A 72 -11.72 -7.21 20.39
C LEU A 72 -11.79 -6.56 21.77
N ASN A 73 -12.02 -5.25 21.85
CA ASN A 73 -12.26 -4.59 23.13
C ASN A 73 -13.73 -4.76 23.54
N PHE A 74 -14.03 -5.86 24.20
CA PHE A 74 -15.38 -6.22 24.62
C PHE A 74 -15.92 -5.27 25.69
N SER A 75 -17.21 -4.90 25.58
CA SER A 75 -17.96 -4.26 26.66
C SER A 75 -17.92 -5.12 27.95
N SER A 76 -18.08 -4.50 29.11
CA SER A 76 -18.07 -5.20 30.41
C SER A 76 -19.00 -6.42 30.41
N HIS A 77 -18.47 -7.60 30.77
CA HIS A 77 -19.17 -8.89 30.84
C HIS A 77 -19.64 -9.50 29.48
N SER A 78 -19.33 -8.89 28.32
CA SER A 78 -19.71 -9.47 27.02
C SER A 78 -18.72 -10.52 26.50
N GLN A 79 -17.46 -10.51 26.97
CA GLN A 79 -16.44 -11.48 26.53
C GLN A 79 -16.77 -12.93 26.89
N ASP A 80 -17.16 -13.21 28.14
CA ASP A 80 -17.52 -14.57 28.57
C ASP A 80 -18.77 -15.07 27.85
N THR A 81 -19.73 -14.16 27.65
CA THR A 81 -20.95 -14.42 26.89
C THR A 81 -20.62 -14.74 25.42
N PHE A 82 -19.73 -13.97 24.80
CA PHE A 82 -19.22 -14.21 23.45
C PHE A 82 -18.61 -15.62 23.34
N ILE A 83 -17.68 -15.98 24.23
CA ILE A 83 -17.02 -17.31 24.21
C ILE A 83 -18.06 -18.43 24.31
N THR A 84 -19.04 -18.27 25.20
CA THR A 84 -20.09 -19.27 25.44
C THR A 84 -20.99 -19.42 24.22
N GLN A 85 -21.49 -18.32 23.65
CA GLN A 85 -22.35 -18.34 22.48
C GLN A 85 -21.64 -18.88 21.24
N ILE A 86 -20.35 -18.59 21.04
CA ILE A 86 -19.58 -19.18 19.93
C ILE A 86 -19.48 -20.71 20.07
N LYS A 87 -19.28 -21.24 21.29
CA LYS A 87 -19.27 -22.70 21.53
C LYS A 87 -20.64 -23.31 21.23
N GLU A 88 -21.73 -22.67 21.65
CA GLU A 88 -23.09 -23.13 21.35
C GLU A 88 -23.39 -23.12 19.85
N ILE A 89 -23.03 -22.04 19.14
CA ILE A 89 -23.19 -21.93 17.67
C ILE A 89 -22.44 -23.09 16.99
N THR A 90 -21.20 -23.35 17.44
CA THR A 90 -20.38 -24.45 16.91
C THR A 90 -21.05 -25.81 17.16
N GLY A 91 -21.61 -26.03 18.36
CA GLY A 91 -22.35 -27.24 18.70
C GLY A 91 -23.58 -27.46 17.83
N TYR A 92 -24.39 -26.42 17.60
CA TYR A 92 -25.54 -26.50 16.69
C TYR A 92 -25.12 -26.80 15.25
N ILE A 93 -24.03 -26.18 14.76
CA ILE A 93 -23.50 -26.47 13.43
C ILE A 93 -23.02 -27.94 13.32
N GLN A 94 -22.35 -28.47 14.35
CA GLN A 94 -21.97 -29.89 14.39
C GLN A 94 -23.18 -30.83 14.37
N GLN A 95 -24.23 -30.51 15.14
CA GLN A 95 -25.47 -31.26 15.16
C GLN A 95 -26.16 -31.22 13.79
N HIS A 96 -26.26 -30.02 13.21
CA HIS A 96 -26.82 -29.79 11.89
C HIS A 96 -26.16 -30.63 10.80
N LEU A 97 -24.82 -30.68 10.79
CA LEU A 97 -24.08 -31.51 9.84
C LEU A 97 -24.39 -32.99 10.04
N THR A 98 -24.40 -33.46 11.29
CA THR A 98 -24.71 -34.85 11.64
C THR A 98 -26.12 -35.24 11.19
N THR A 99 -27.12 -34.41 11.49
CA THR A 99 -28.50 -34.62 11.06
C THR A 99 -28.63 -34.60 9.54
N ALA A 100 -27.94 -33.70 8.83
CA ALA A 100 -27.97 -33.65 7.37
C ALA A 100 -27.40 -34.93 6.74
N ILE A 101 -26.33 -35.50 7.32
CA ILE A 101 -25.73 -36.78 6.91
C ILE A 101 -26.72 -37.93 7.14
N GLN A 102 -27.27 -38.04 8.34
CA GLN A 102 -28.15 -39.13 8.75
C GLN A 102 -29.52 -39.13 8.04
N LYS A 103 -29.94 -38.00 7.45
CA LYS A 103 -31.15 -37.95 6.60
C LYS A 103 -31.04 -38.83 5.36
N ASN A 104 -29.83 -39.17 4.89
CA ASN A 104 -29.66 -40.14 3.82
C ASN A 104 -29.62 -41.56 4.43
N PRO A 105 -30.54 -42.48 4.05
CA PRO A 105 -30.54 -43.85 4.54
C PRO A 105 -29.19 -44.56 4.39
N ALA A 106 -28.43 -44.26 3.32
CA ALA A 106 -27.11 -44.85 3.07
C ALA A 106 -26.02 -44.41 4.09
N ASN A 107 -26.27 -43.36 4.86
CA ASN A 107 -25.28 -42.74 5.76
C ASN A 107 -25.68 -42.80 7.23
N GLN A 108 -26.72 -43.55 7.62
CA GLN A 108 -27.20 -43.59 9.02
C GLN A 108 -26.11 -44.00 10.03
N LEU A 109 -25.18 -44.86 9.62
CA LEU A 109 -24.07 -45.36 10.44
C LEU A 109 -22.77 -44.56 10.28
N ILE A 110 -22.72 -43.60 9.35
CA ILE A 110 -21.52 -42.84 9.02
C ILE A 110 -21.47 -41.58 9.88
N ASN A 111 -20.37 -41.38 10.61
CA ASN A 111 -20.18 -40.15 11.38
C ASN A 111 -19.71 -38.98 10.49
N ARG A 112 -19.77 -37.75 11.04
CA ARG A 112 -19.39 -36.54 10.29
C ARG A 112 -17.97 -36.61 9.71
N PHE A 113 -17.01 -37.19 10.44
CA PHE A 113 -15.62 -37.20 10.00
C PHE A 113 -15.42 -38.16 8.82
N GLU A 114 -16.00 -39.34 8.89
CA GLU A 114 -15.99 -40.33 7.81
C GLU A 114 -16.68 -39.82 6.54
N PHE A 115 -17.81 -39.13 6.69
CA PHE A 115 -18.48 -38.50 5.55
C PHE A 115 -17.59 -37.45 4.86
N ILE A 116 -16.93 -36.58 5.62
CA ILE A 116 -16.00 -35.59 5.02
C ILE A 116 -14.81 -36.27 4.36
N GLN A 117 -14.29 -37.38 4.90
CA GLN A 117 -13.26 -38.17 4.23
C GLN A 117 -13.72 -38.70 2.86
N GLN A 118 -15.00 -39.02 2.70
CA GLN A 118 -15.56 -39.41 1.39
C GLN A 118 -15.65 -38.24 0.42
N LEU A 119 -15.73 -36.99 0.90
CA LEU A 119 -15.70 -35.78 0.06
C LEU A 119 -14.28 -35.38 -0.36
N LEU A 120 -13.27 -35.83 0.37
CA LEU A 120 -11.87 -35.60 0.00
C LEU A 120 -11.48 -36.37 -1.26
N THR A 121 -10.69 -35.72 -2.10
CA THR A 121 -10.22 -36.28 -3.39
C THR A 121 -8.72 -36.10 -3.52
N ASP A 122 -7.99 -37.04 -4.11
CA ASP A 122 -6.54 -36.88 -4.29
C ASP A 122 -6.24 -35.76 -5.27
N LEU A 123 -5.25 -34.90 -4.96
CA LEU A 123 -4.82 -33.81 -5.85
C LEU A 123 -4.44 -34.32 -7.25
N GLN A 124 -3.94 -35.55 -7.35
CA GLN A 124 -3.64 -36.21 -8.62
C GLN A 124 -4.87 -36.35 -9.54
N THR A 125 -6.08 -36.44 -8.99
CA THR A 125 -7.33 -36.53 -9.78
C THR A 125 -7.72 -35.20 -10.45
N PHE A 126 -7.04 -34.11 -10.08
CA PHE A 126 -7.17 -32.80 -10.72
C PHE A 126 -6.07 -32.56 -11.76
N LYS A 127 -5.09 -33.47 -11.88
CA LYS A 127 -4.04 -33.39 -12.91
C LYS A 127 -4.59 -33.83 -14.26
N GLY A 128 -4.49 -32.98 -15.27
CA GLY A 128 -4.90 -33.31 -16.63
C GLY A 128 -4.89 -32.09 -17.56
N GLU A 129 -5.08 -32.32 -18.86
CA GLU A 129 -5.23 -31.22 -19.82
C GLU A 129 -6.47 -30.39 -19.53
N TYR A 130 -6.44 -29.12 -19.93
CA TYR A 130 -7.60 -28.24 -19.81
C TYR A 130 -8.77 -28.80 -20.61
N LYS A 131 -9.85 -29.18 -19.91
CA LYS A 131 -11.06 -29.66 -20.55
C LYS A 131 -11.68 -28.56 -21.40
N LYS A 132 -12.24 -28.97 -22.53
CA LYS A 132 -12.96 -28.08 -23.44
C LYS A 132 -14.37 -28.61 -23.66
N ASP A 133 -15.31 -27.69 -23.86
CA ASP A 133 -16.67 -28.03 -24.26
C ASP A 133 -16.78 -28.28 -25.77
N GLU A 134 -18.00 -28.61 -26.23
CA GLU A 134 -18.33 -28.85 -27.65
C GLU A 134 -18.01 -27.65 -28.56
N LYS A 135 -17.88 -26.45 -27.99
CA LYS A 135 -17.54 -25.20 -28.69
C LYS A 135 -16.05 -24.86 -28.56
N ASN A 136 -15.22 -25.83 -28.14
CA ASN A 136 -13.77 -25.68 -27.94
C ASN A 136 -13.42 -24.60 -26.88
N GLN A 137 -14.33 -24.33 -25.94
CA GLN A 137 -14.13 -23.36 -24.85
C GLN A 137 -13.59 -24.06 -23.61
N THR A 138 -12.59 -23.46 -22.96
CA THR A 138 -12.02 -24.00 -21.72
C THR A 138 -13.06 -24.02 -20.60
N ILE A 139 -13.23 -25.18 -19.98
CA ILE A 139 -14.13 -25.40 -18.84
C ILE A 139 -13.35 -25.13 -17.54
N LEU A 140 -13.97 -24.45 -16.58
CA LEU A 140 -13.42 -24.24 -15.25
C LEU A 140 -13.88 -25.36 -14.30
N ASP A 141 -13.21 -26.51 -14.31
CA ASP A 141 -13.58 -27.68 -13.49
C ASP A 141 -12.52 -28.10 -12.46
N PHE A 142 -11.63 -27.17 -12.09
CA PHE A 142 -10.43 -27.40 -11.28
C PHE A 142 -9.35 -28.30 -11.92
N THR A 143 -9.54 -28.85 -13.12
CA THR A 143 -8.46 -29.59 -13.80
C THR A 143 -7.32 -28.65 -14.16
N TYR A 144 -6.09 -29.02 -13.79
CA TYR A 144 -4.90 -28.26 -14.08
C TYR A 144 -3.76 -29.19 -14.51
N PRO A 145 -2.97 -28.87 -15.54
CA PRO A 145 -2.06 -29.84 -16.11
C PRO A 145 -0.78 -30.04 -15.29
N PHE A 146 -0.45 -29.10 -14.39
CA PHE A 146 0.78 -29.12 -13.58
C PHE A 146 2.03 -29.39 -14.42
N LEU A 147 2.09 -28.79 -15.61
CA LEU A 147 3.20 -29.00 -16.54
C LEU A 147 4.50 -28.48 -15.93
N PRO A 148 5.61 -29.24 -16.06
CA PRO A 148 6.92 -28.71 -15.70
C PRO A 148 7.27 -27.54 -16.62
N ALA A 149 7.79 -26.47 -16.03
CA ALA A 149 8.35 -25.36 -16.78
C ALA A 149 9.83 -25.61 -17.01
N LYS A 150 10.18 -25.91 -18.26
CA LYS A 150 11.56 -26.19 -18.67
C LYS A 150 12.31 -24.94 -19.16
N ASN A 151 13.63 -24.89 -19.07
CA ASN A 151 14.45 -23.80 -19.62
C ASN A 151 13.99 -22.40 -19.17
N LEU A 152 13.58 -22.26 -17.91
CA LEU A 152 13.38 -20.93 -17.32
C LEU A 152 14.72 -20.23 -17.23
N GLN A 153 14.73 -18.91 -17.40
CA GLN A 153 15.96 -18.13 -17.50
C GLN A 153 15.94 -17.00 -16.47
N LYS A 154 17.06 -16.83 -15.77
CA LYS A 154 17.38 -15.59 -15.07
C LYS A 154 18.61 -14.95 -15.68
N GLN A 155 18.61 -13.62 -15.76
CA GLN A 155 19.66 -12.81 -16.37
C GLN A 155 20.11 -11.75 -15.38
N ARG A 156 21.40 -11.74 -15.04
CA ARG A 156 21.97 -10.68 -14.22
C ARG A 156 22.09 -9.41 -15.03
N LEU A 157 21.73 -8.29 -14.42
CA LEU A 157 21.96 -6.94 -14.92
C LEU A 157 23.10 -6.27 -14.16
N THR A 158 23.70 -5.28 -14.78
CA THR A 158 24.67 -4.36 -14.16
C THR A 158 24.26 -2.91 -14.37
N VAL A 159 24.65 -2.04 -13.44
CA VAL A 159 24.49 -0.57 -13.55
C VAL A 159 25.80 0.16 -13.85
N LYS A 160 26.90 -0.56 -14.08
CA LYS A 160 28.20 0.06 -14.42
C LYS A 160 28.10 0.90 -15.70
N ARG A 161 28.55 2.16 -15.61
CA ARG A 161 28.66 3.08 -16.74
C ARG A 161 29.83 2.67 -17.64
N ASN A 162 29.63 1.67 -18.49
CA ASN A 162 30.53 1.47 -19.63
C ASN A 162 29.98 2.31 -20.79
N GLU A 163 30.75 3.32 -21.21
CA GLU A 163 30.35 4.35 -22.19
C GLU A 163 29.96 3.80 -23.57
N ASN A 164 30.25 2.52 -23.88
CA ASN A 164 30.21 1.98 -25.24
C ASN A 164 29.32 0.75 -25.47
N SER A 165 28.14 0.62 -24.85
CA SER A 165 27.20 -0.46 -25.25
C SER A 165 25.70 -0.12 -25.16
N PRO A 166 25.18 0.83 -25.98
CA PRO A 166 23.72 1.07 -26.12
C PRO A 166 22.92 -0.21 -26.45
N ASN A 167 23.56 -1.19 -27.09
CA ASN A 167 22.93 -2.45 -27.49
C ASN A 167 22.65 -3.43 -26.33
N LYS A 168 23.26 -3.21 -25.14
CA LYS A 168 23.07 -4.04 -23.94
C LYS A 168 22.04 -3.47 -22.95
N GLN A 169 21.55 -2.24 -23.13
CA GLN A 169 20.57 -1.64 -22.24
C GLN A 169 19.18 -2.29 -22.37
N LEU A 170 18.62 -2.72 -21.24
CA LEU A 170 17.31 -3.35 -21.15
C LEU A 170 16.28 -2.47 -20.43
N LEU A 171 16.69 -1.87 -19.31
CA LEU A 171 15.81 -1.06 -18.47
C LEU A 171 16.45 0.32 -18.20
N LYS A 172 15.61 1.28 -17.82
CA LYS A 172 16.00 2.61 -17.36
C LYS A 172 15.16 3.02 -16.16
N ALA A 173 15.77 3.62 -15.14
CA ALA A 173 15.06 4.30 -14.06
C ALA A 173 15.48 5.77 -13.99
N HIS A 174 14.63 6.57 -13.36
CA HIS A 174 14.95 7.92 -12.94
C HIS A 174 15.02 7.92 -11.41
N LYS A 175 16.04 8.58 -10.84
CA LYS A 175 16.18 8.74 -9.39
C LYS A 175 16.26 10.22 -9.02
N VAL A 176 15.84 10.51 -7.79
CA VAL A 176 16.11 11.78 -7.11
C VAL A 176 16.88 11.50 -5.83
N LYS A 177 17.94 12.26 -5.61
CA LYS A 177 18.71 12.31 -4.37
C LYS A 177 18.45 13.67 -3.72
N ILE A 178 17.93 13.66 -2.50
CA ILE A 178 17.69 14.86 -1.69
C ILE A 178 18.73 14.88 -0.60
N SER A 179 19.45 15.98 -0.49
CA SER A 179 20.54 16.19 0.45
C SER A 179 20.21 17.39 1.31
N VAL A 180 20.37 17.27 2.64
CA VAL A 180 20.13 18.37 3.59
C VAL A 180 21.28 18.42 4.58
N ASP A 181 21.73 19.63 4.90
CA ASP A 181 22.74 19.85 5.92
C ASP A 181 22.11 19.65 7.32
N LYS A 182 22.80 18.91 8.18
CA LYS A 182 22.44 18.58 9.56
C LYS A 182 23.47 19.22 10.49
N PRO A 183 23.29 20.51 10.86
CA PRO A 183 24.24 21.18 11.74
C PRO A 183 24.27 20.47 13.11
N ARG A 184 25.47 20.24 13.66
CA ARG A 184 25.63 19.61 14.99
C ARG A 184 24.90 20.33 16.12
N ASP A 185 24.68 21.64 15.97
CA ASP A 185 24.02 22.49 16.97
C ASP A 185 22.81 23.23 16.38
N PHE A 186 21.88 22.46 15.79
CA PHE A 186 20.60 22.98 15.28
C PHE A 186 19.84 23.76 16.36
N SER A 187 19.85 23.27 17.61
CA SER A 187 19.16 23.89 18.75
C SER A 187 19.73 25.27 19.07
N ALA A 188 21.04 25.43 19.23
CA ALA A 188 21.61 26.74 19.52
C ALA A 188 21.45 27.73 18.36
N THR A 189 21.50 27.24 17.12
CA THR A 189 21.28 28.09 15.94
C THR A 189 19.84 28.61 15.91
N LEU A 190 18.87 27.76 16.22
CA LEU A 190 17.45 28.16 16.32
C LEU A 190 17.22 29.16 17.46
N LEU A 191 17.81 28.93 18.63
CA LEU A 191 17.73 29.85 19.78
C LEU A 191 18.34 31.21 19.46
N THR A 192 19.48 31.23 18.78
CA THR A 192 20.12 32.48 18.33
C THR A 192 19.19 33.27 17.40
N GLY A 193 18.52 32.58 16.46
CA GLY A 193 17.53 33.19 15.57
C GLY A 193 16.31 33.76 16.30
N ILE A 194 15.84 33.06 17.33
CA ILE A 194 14.75 33.52 18.21
C ILE A 194 15.19 34.77 18.98
N ASN A 195 16.34 34.74 19.66
CA ASN A 195 16.84 35.87 20.45
C ASN A 195 17.04 37.11 19.58
N ASN A 196 17.64 36.96 18.39
CA ASN A 196 17.79 38.07 17.45
C ASN A 196 16.44 38.67 17.02
N HIS A 197 15.40 37.84 16.86
CA HIS A 197 14.06 38.34 16.54
C HIS A 197 13.47 39.14 17.70
N LEU A 198 13.60 38.63 18.92
CA LEU A 198 13.08 39.24 20.12
C LEU A 198 13.80 40.57 20.42
N ASP A 199 15.12 40.61 20.31
CA ASP A 199 15.93 41.83 20.48
C ASP A 199 15.52 42.95 19.51
N VAL A 200 15.08 42.60 18.30
CA VAL A 200 14.64 43.57 17.29
C VAL A 200 13.19 44.02 17.53
N ASN A 201 12.27 43.08 17.81
CA ASN A 201 10.83 43.38 17.89
C ASN A 201 10.39 43.88 19.27
N PHE A 202 11.14 43.57 20.31
CA PHE A 202 10.86 43.96 21.70
C PHE A 202 12.00 44.82 22.27
N ALA A 203 12.70 45.58 21.43
CA ALA A 203 13.81 46.45 21.87
C ALA A 203 13.41 47.48 22.95
N ASP A 204 12.15 47.92 22.93
CA ASP A 204 11.63 49.02 23.75
C ASP A 204 10.81 48.55 24.98
N ILE A 205 10.79 47.26 25.32
CA ILE A 205 10.06 46.74 26.48
C ILE A 205 10.74 47.12 27.81
N ASN A 206 9.97 47.11 28.90
CA ASN A 206 10.51 47.43 30.22
C ASN A 206 11.39 46.30 30.78
N SER A 207 12.18 46.57 31.82
CA SER A 207 13.12 45.60 32.40
C SER A 207 12.44 44.38 33.03
N GLN A 208 11.22 44.53 33.55
CA GLN A 208 10.47 43.44 34.15
C GLN A 208 9.95 42.48 33.06
N ASP A 209 9.34 43.01 32.00
CA ASP A 209 8.87 42.21 30.87
C ASP A 209 10.02 41.48 30.17
N ARG A 210 11.23 42.08 30.16
CA ARG A 210 12.44 41.45 29.61
C ARG A 210 12.90 40.27 30.45
N GLU A 211 12.89 40.41 31.77
CA GLU A 211 13.23 39.31 32.71
C GLU A 211 12.22 38.15 32.58
N GLU A 212 10.91 38.47 32.51
CA GLU A 212 9.85 37.49 32.29
C GLU A 212 10.00 36.76 30.93
N LEU A 213 10.36 37.48 29.86
CA LEU A 213 10.61 36.90 28.54
C LEU A 213 11.83 35.94 28.56
N GLU A 214 12.92 36.34 29.23
CA GLU A 214 14.12 35.51 29.40
C GLU A 214 13.80 34.23 30.18
N ASP A 215 13.03 34.32 31.27
CA ASP A 215 12.57 33.17 32.05
C ASP A 215 11.70 32.19 31.23
N ILE A 216 10.80 32.71 30.38
CA ILE A 216 9.98 31.89 29.48
C ILE A 216 10.86 31.13 28.47
N ILE A 217 11.87 31.78 27.88
CA ILE A 217 12.78 31.13 26.93
C ILE A 217 13.59 30.03 27.61
N ASP A 218 14.14 30.32 28.79
CA ASP A 218 14.91 29.38 29.61
C ASP A 218 14.08 28.13 29.98
N SER A 219 12.81 28.33 30.30
CA SER A 219 11.85 27.25 30.57
C SER A 219 11.56 26.40 29.32
N LEU A 220 11.37 27.05 28.16
CA LEU A 220 11.14 26.36 26.89
C LEU A 220 12.38 25.58 26.42
N GLU A 221 13.60 26.04 26.69
CA GLU A 221 14.83 25.31 26.33
C GLU A 221 15.02 24.04 27.17
N LYS A 222 14.78 24.12 28.48
CA LYS A 222 15.03 23.00 29.42
C LYS A 222 13.97 21.89 29.37
N ASN A 223 12.81 22.14 28.77
CA ASN A 223 11.69 21.20 28.76
C ASN A 223 11.57 20.43 27.43
N SER A 224 11.72 19.10 27.48
CA SER A 224 11.61 18.21 26.30
C SER A 224 10.22 18.16 25.64
N ASN A 225 9.19 18.69 26.29
CA ASN A 225 7.83 18.83 25.77
C ASN A 225 7.49 20.28 25.36
N SER A 226 8.50 21.14 25.20
CA SER A 226 8.28 22.55 24.86
C SER A 226 7.88 22.78 23.41
N ASP A 227 7.49 24.02 23.12
CA ASP A 227 7.21 24.48 21.76
C ASP A 227 8.47 24.52 20.88
N ILE A 228 9.66 24.70 21.48
CA ILE A 228 10.95 24.61 20.75
C ILE A 228 11.15 23.19 20.23
N TYR A 229 10.97 22.18 21.09
CA TYR A 229 11.01 20.77 20.68
C TYR A 229 9.91 20.43 19.66
N SER A 230 8.73 21.03 19.80
CA SER A 230 7.65 20.88 18.82
C SER A 230 8.06 21.43 17.45
N LEU A 231 8.63 22.63 17.37
CA LEU A 231 9.14 23.19 16.11
C LEU A 231 10.25 22.34 15.50
N GLN A 232 11.18 21.83 16.32
CA GLN A 232 12.22 20.90 15.88
C GLN A 232 11.61 19.64 15.25
N ASN A 233 10.61 19.04 15.91
CA ASN A 233 9.88 17.91 15.39
C ASN A 233 9.15 18.24 14.08
N LEU A 234 8.63 19.46 13.92
CA LEU A 234 7.94 19.89 12.69
C LEU A 234 8.92 19.91 11.51
N VAL A 235 10.07 20.52 11.72
CA VAL A 235 11.15 20.58 10.71
C VAL A 235 11.63 19.16 10.39
N ASN A 236 11.78 18.29 11.39
CA ASN A 236 12.17 16.90 11.15
C ASN A 236 11.13 16.12 10.36
N GLN A 237 9.87 16.12 10.77
CA GLN A 237 8.87 15.19 10.27
C GLN A 237 8.30 15.56 8.90
N GLU A 238 8.27 16.85 8.56
CA GLU A 238 7.44 17.32 7.45
C GLU A 238 8.24 18.01 6.32
N THR A 239 9.49 18.42 6.58
CA THR A 239 10.34 19.07 5.58
C THR A 239 10.66 18.15 4.40
N LEU A 240 10.89 16.85 4.65
CA LEU A 240 11.10 15.88 3.57
C LEU A 240 9.88 15.80 2.63
N GLY A 241 8.66 15.96 3.17
CA GLY A 241 7.43 16.02 2.39
C GLY A 241 7.40 17.22 1.44
N LYS A 242 7.83 18.39 1.90
CA LYS A 242 7.95 19.60 1.08
C LYS A 242 9.08 19.50 0.04
N LEU A 243 10.22 18.93 0.42
CA LEU A 243 11.34 18.67 -0.49
C LEU A 243 10.91 17.75 -1.65
N LYS A 244 10.16 16.69 -1.33
CA LYS A 244 9.55 15.81 -2.33
C LYS A 244 8.57 16.56 -3.25
N LYS A 245 7.78 17.49 -2.72
CA LYS A 245 6.88 18.33 -3.52
C LYS A 245 7.67 19.21 -4.52
N LEU A 246 8.74 19.88 -4.08
CA LEU A 246 9.61 20.67 -4.97
C LEU A 246 10.32 19.78 -6.00
N ALA A 247 10.81 18.61 -5.60
CA ALA A 247 11.45 17.65 -6.48
C ALA A 247 10.51 17.18 -7.63
N LYS A 248 9.19 17.15 -7.41
CA LYS A 248 8.23 16.91 -8.51
C LYS A 248 8.31 18.00 -9.59
N ILE A 249 8.44 19.27 -9.21
CA ILE A 249 8.57 20.38 -10.17
C ILE A 249 9.95 20.32 -10.85
N LYS A 250 11.03 20.13 -10.08
CA LYS A 250 12.39 20.00 -10.62
C LYS A 250 12.54 18.83 -11.60
N TYR A 251 11.85 17.72 -11.38
CA TYR A 251 11.84 16.63 -12.35
C TYR A 251 11.12 16.99 -13.65
N LEU A 252 10.08 17.82 -13.62
CA LEU A 252 9.44 18.31 -14.85
C LEU A 252 10.39 19.24 -15.63
N GLU A 253 11.13 20.12 -14.94
CA GLU A 253 12.19 20.94 -15.55
C GLU A 253 13.28 20.08 -16.20
N PHE A 254 13.76 19.07 -15.48
CA PHE A 254 14.71 18.10 -15.99
C PHE A 254 14.22 17.42 -17.28
N LEU A 255 12.94 17.03 -17.34
CA LEU A 255 12.36 16.48 -18.57
C LEU A 255 12.24 17.53 -19.68
N LEU A 256 11.84 18.77 -19.35
CA LEU A 256 11.69 19.87 -20.30
C LEU A 256 12.99 20.15 -21.07
N GLU A 257 14.12 20.18 -20.36
CA GLU A 257 15.45 20.39 -20.94
C GLU A 257 15.85 19.33 -21.96
N ASN A 258 15.27 18.12 -21.87
CA ASN A 258 15.59 16.98 -22.71
C ASN A 258 14.61 16.79 -23.89
N ILE A 259 13.60 17.67 -24.04
CA ILE A 259 12.70 17.66 -25.20
C ILE A 259 13.33 18.44 -26.36
N ASP A 260 13.59 17.73 -27.45
CA ASP A 260 13.94 18.34 -28.73
C ASP A 260 12.68 18.86 -29.43
N GLU A 261 12.50 20.18 -29.44
CA GLU A 261 11.35 20.86 -30.05
C GLU A 261 11.33 20.78 -31.57
N ASN A 262 12.49 20.57 -32.21
CA ASN A 262 12.60 20.52 -33.67
C ASN A 262 12.27 19.12 -34.23
N ALA A 263 12.12 18.11 -33.36
CA ALA A 263 11.88 16.74 -33.80
C ALA A 263 10.48 16.52 -34.42
N SER A 264 9.46 17.26 -33.98
CA SER A 264 8.11 17.24 -34.57
C SER A 264 7.22 18.37 -34.02
N ASP A 265 6.12 18.68 -34.71
CA ASP A 265 5.09 19.62 -34.21
C ASP A 265 4.51 19.20 -32.85
N ASP A 266 4.30 17.89 -32.63
CA ASP A 266 3.87 17.37 -31.34
C ASP A 266 4.90 17.65 -30.24
N ASN A 267 6.20 17.54 -30.53
CA ASN A 267 7.26 17.85 -29.57
C ASN A 267 7.33 19.34 -29.25
N PHE A 268 7.22 20.21 -30.26
CA PHE A 268 7.13 21.65 -30.06
C PHE A 268 5.94 22.00 -29.14
N LYS A 269 4.73 21.54 -29.48
CA LYS A 269 3.51 21.72 -28.66
C LYS A 269 3.67 21.14 -27.25
N GLY A 270 4.16 19.92 -27.15
CA GLY A 270 4.37 19.23 -25.88
C GLY A 270 5.38 19.91 -24.98
N LYS A 271 6.46 20.48 -25.53
CA LYS A 271 7.44 21.28 -24.78
C LYS A 271 6.77 22.51 -24.17
N ILE A 272 5.99 23.24 -24.96
CA ILE A 272 5.25 24.42 -24.48
C ILE A 272 4.23 24.05 -23.41
N TYR A 273 3.47 22.96 -23.57
CA TYR A 273 2.52 22.49 -22.54
C TYR A 273 3.20 22.07 -21.24
N LEU A 274 4.39 21.48 -21.32
CA LEU A 274 5.17 21.15 -20.13
C LEU A 274 5.69 22.42 -19.44
N GLN A 275 6.19 23.37 -20.22
CA GLN A 275 6.66 24.66 -19.72
C GLN A 275 5.52 25.43 -19.04
N ASP A 276 4.32 25.45 -19.63
CA ASP A 276 3.14 26.09 -19.05
C ASP A 276 2.71 25.39 -17.75
N LEU A 277 2.73 24.05 -17.71
CA LEU A 277 2.46 23.30 -16.48
C LEU A 277 3.44 23.66 -15.36
N ILE A 278 4.75 23.71 -15.64
CA ILE A 278 5.79 24.09 -14.67
C ILE A 278 5.56 25.52 -14.18
N ARG A 279 5.36 26.47 -15.10
CA ARG A 279 5.10 27.87 -14.80
C ARG A 279 3.87 28.03 -13.89
N ARG A 280 2.76 27.36 -14.20
CA ARG A 280 1.52 27.43 -13.40
C ARG A 280 1.66 26.79 -12.03
N LEU A 281 2.50 25.76 -11.87
CA LEU A 281 2.83 25.21 -10.56
C LEU A 281 3.60 26.22 -9.70
N TYR A 282 4.59 26.93 -10.26
CA TYR A 282 5.27 28.02 -9.55
C TYR A 282 4.34 29.18 -9.22
N LEU A 283 3.52 29.63 -10.17
CA LEU A 283 2.52 30.68 -9.91
C LEU A 283 1.58 30.31 -8.77
N LEU A 284 1.17 29.03 -8.69
CA LEU A 284 0.35 28.55 -7.57
C LEU A 284 1.14 28.59 -6.25
N GLU A 285 2.39 28.13 -6.23
CA GLU A 285 3.24 28.19 -5.02
C GLU A 285 3.51 29.60 -4.56
N ASP A 286 3.86 30.50 -5.46
CA ASP A 286 4.11 31.91 -5.14
C ASP A 286 2.82 32.55 -4.60
N TYR A 287 1.67 32.25 -5.22
CA TYR A 287 0.37 32.76 -4.79
C TYR A 287 -0.02 32.34 -3.37
N ILE A 288 0.18 31.08 -2.98
CA ILE A 288 -0.18 30.59 -1.64
C ILE A 288 0.86 30.90 -0.57
N ASN A 289 2.09 31.24 -0.95
CA ASN A 289 3.19 31.55 -0.03
C ASN A 289 3.52 33.05 0.04
N ASP A 290 2.70 33.91 -0.58
CA ASP A 290 2.84 35.37 -0.57
C ASP A 290 2.89 35.90 0.87
N SER A 291 4.01 36.52 1.24
CA SER A 291 4.25 37.05 2.58
C SER A 291 3.45 38.32 2.89
N ASN A 292 2.87 38.97 1.87
CA ASN A 292 2.12 40.21 2.05
C ASN A 292 0.64 39.96 2.36
N LYS A 293 0.17 38.70 2.32
CA LYS A 293 -1.23 38.33 2.54
C LYS A 293 -1.42 37.72 3.91
N ALA A 294 -2.50 38.11 4.59
CA ALA A 294 -2.82 37.55 5.89
C ALA A 294 -3.24 36.07 5.78
N ASP A 295 -2.92 35.27 6.79
CA ASP A 295 -3.21 33.82 6.80
C ASP A 295 -4.68 33.48 6.49
N GLY A 296 -5.63 34.31 6.94
CA GLY A 296 -7.07 34.12 6.71
C GLY A 296 -7.55 34.39 5.29
N GLU A 297 -6.75 35.04 4.44
CA GLU A 297 -7.15 35.45 3.09
C GLU A 297 -7.41 34.27 2.14
N TYR A 298 -6.84 33.10 2.43
CA TYR A 298 -7.03 31.89 1.65
C TYR A 298 -8.15 30.98 2.16
N GLY A 299 -8.96 31.46 3.11
CA GLY A 299 -10.13 30.75 3.62
C GLY A 299 -11.23 30.66 2.57
N VAL A 300 -11.69 29.45 2.27
CA VAL A 300 -12.83 29.19 1.37
C VAL A 300 -13.73 28.10 1.93
N ASN A 301 -14.97 27.99 1.43
CA ASN A 301 -15.92 27.01 1.94
C ASN A 301 -16.81 26.41 0.85
N TYR A 302 -17.26 25.16 1.07
CA TYR A 302 -18.25 24.48 0.23
C TYR A 302 -18.99 23.42 1.06
N ALA A 303 -20.31 23.30 0.88
CA ALA A 303 -21.15 22.29 1.54
C ALA A 303 -20.95 22.23 3.08
N GLY A 304 -20.81 23.40 3.71
CA GLY A 304 -20.62 23.55 5.16
C GLY A 304 -19.19 23.25 5.66
N LYS A 305 -18.24 22.95 4.78
CA LYS A 305 -16.83 22.76 5.16
C LYS A 305 -15.97 23.95 4.75
N SER A 306 -15.30 24.55 5.72
CA SER A 306 -14.26 25.57 5.50
C SER A 306 -12.87 24.95 5.48
N VAL A 307 -12.01 25.47 4.59
CA VAL A 307 -10.61 25.08 4.44
C VAL A 307 -9.76 26.32 4.14
N ASN A 308 -8.47 26.26 4.44
CA ASN A 308 -7.50 27.26 4.03
C ASN A 308 -6.62 26.68 2.90
N TYR A 309 -6.57 27.34 1.75
CA TYR A 309 -5.80 26.81 0.61
C TYR A 309 -4.29 26.74 0.87
N GLN A 310 -3.70 27.70 1.57
CA GLN A 310 -2.27 27.65 1.93
C GLN A 310 -1.96 26.40 2.77
N SER A 311 -2.81 26.10 3.77
CA SER A 311 -2.66 24.90 4.60
C SER A 311 -2.87 23.62 3.77
N MET A 312 -3.89 23.59 2.92
CA MET A 312 -4.23 22.43 2.07
C MET A 312 -3.11 22.09 1.07
N PHE A 313 -2.46 23.09 0.47
CA PHE A 313 -1.43 22.92 -0.54
C PHE A 313 -0.02 22.88 0.01
N SER A 314 0.21 23.16 1.30
CA SER A 314 1.51 22.95 1.97
C SER A 314 1.96 21.48 2.03
N ARG A 315 1.03 20.53 1.87
CA ARG A 315 1.25 19.08 1.99
C ARG A 315 1.91 18.47 0.74
N SER A 316 2.64 17.37 0.94
CA SER A 316 3.43 16.70 -0.12
C SER A 316 2.60 16.13 -1.28
N GLU A 317 1.38 15.72 -1.00
CA GLU A 317 0.41 15.06 -1.89
C GLU A 317 -0.56 16.06 -2.55
N ALA A 318 -0.30 17.37 -2.42
CA ALA A 318 -1.16 18.42 -2.95
C ALA A 318 -1.43 18.24 -4.46
N TYR A 319 -0.42 17.84 -5.22
CA TYR A 319 -0.48 17.73 -6.69
C TYR A 319 -0.91 16.37 -7.23
N ASP A 320 -1.10 15.36 -6.38
CA ASP A 320 -1.27 13.96 -6.82
C ASP A 320 -2.56 13.72 -7.61
N ILE A 321 -3.50 14.66 -7.58
CA ILE A 321 -4.74 14.61 -8.37
C ILE A 321 -4.53 15.01 -9.83
N LEU A 322 -3.40 15.61 -10.20
CA LEU A 322 -3.12 16.01 -11.57
C LEU A 322 -3.01 14.78 -12.51
N PRO A 323 -3.40 14.93 -13.79
CA PRO A 323 -3.30 13.86 -14.78
C PRO A 323 -1.85 13.55 -15.16
N ILE A 324 -0.98 14.57 -15.22
CA ILE A 324 0.45 14.44 -15.51
C ILE A 324 1.20 15.13 -14.37
N ILE A 325 1.83 14.34 -13.52
CA ILE A 325 2.67 14.80 -12.41
C ILE A 325 3.63 13.67 -12.01
N PRO A 326 4.85 13.97 -11.53
CA PRO A 326 5.74 12.95 -11.03
C PRO A 326 5.29 12.40 -9.68
N ASN A 327 5.54 11.11 -9.49
CA ASN A 327 5.44 10.43 -8.22
C ASN A 327 6.85 10.04 -7.77
N ILE A 328 7.18 10.38 -6.53
CA ILE A 328 8.42 9.96 -5.87
C ILE A 328 8.06 8.72 -5.06
N GLU A 329 8.49 7.56 -5.55
CA GLU A 329 8.13 6.25 -5.00
C GLU A 329 9.34 5.31 -5.07
N GLY A 330 9.45 4.42 -4.07
CA GLY A 330 10.54 3.47 -3.98
C GLY A 330 11.76 4.09 -3.32
N PHE A 331 11.82 4.00 -1.99
CA PHE A 331 13.01 4.38 -1.22
C PHE A 331 14.19 3.49 -1.62
N LEU A 332 15.28 4.12 -2.03
CA LEU A 332 16.49 3.47 -2.51
C LEU A 332 17.65 3.58 -1.52
N GLY A 333 17.49 4.33 -0.42
CA GLY A 333 18.49 4.41 0.62
C GLY A 333 18.50 5.77 1.32
N GLU A 334 19.11 5.75 2.49
CA GLU A 334 19.39 6.90 3.33
C GLU A 334 20.81 6.76 3.86
N THR A 335 21.54 7.87 3.84
CA THR A 335 22.89 7.95 4.38
C THR A 335 23.01 9.18 5.26
N GLU A 336 23.63 8.99 6.42
CA GLU A 336 24.04 10.07 7.31
C GLU A 336 25.56 10.09 7.35
N ASP A 337 26.16 11.23 7.00
CA ASP A 337 27.61 11.45 7.07
C ASP A 337 27.93 12.37 8.26
N PRO A 338 28.36 11.83 9.42
CA PRO A 338 28.69 12.62 10.61
C PRO A 338 29.93 13.51 10.41
N GLY A 339 30.77 13.17 9.43
CA GLY A 339 31.97 13.92 9.07
C GLY A 339 31.66 15.15 8.21
N LYS A 340 30.62 15.06 7.37
CA LYS A 340 30.15 16.18 6.52
C LYS A 340 28.90 16.89 7.04
N GLU A 341 28.36 16.47 8.19
CA GLU A 341 27.14 17.05 8.78
C GLU A 341 25.98 17.07 7.78
N LYS A 342 25.74 15.94 7.11
CA LYS A 342 24.81 15.87 5.98
C LYS A 342 23.98 14.59 6.01
N ILE A 343 22.70 14.72 5.69
CA ILE A 343 21.78 13.60 5.47
C ILE A 343 21.34 13.55 4.01
N GLU A 344 21.30 12.35 3.43
CA GLU A 344 20.90 12.14 2.03
C GLU A 344 19.84 11.05 1.92
N PHE A 345 18.83 11.28 1.09
CA PHE A 345 17.76 10.36 0.79
C PHE A 345 17.70 10.12 -0.70
N THR A 346 17.66 8.85 -1.13
CA THR A 346 17.52 8.49 -2.54
C THR A 346 16.18 7.82 -2.80
N PHE A 347 15.45 8.28 -3.83
CA PHE A 347 14.15 7.76 -4.22
C PHE A 347 14.06 7.48 -5.72
N GLY A 348 13.21 6.53 -6.11
CA GLY A 348 12.78 6.34 -7.48
C GLY A 348 11.77 7.40 -7.95
N LEU A 349 11.77 7.68 -9.25
CA LEU A 349 10.84 8.59 -9.90
C LEU A 349 10.02 7.86 -10.96
N LYS A 350 8.72 8.15 -11.01
CA LYS A 350 7.86 7.78 -12.14
C LYS A 350 6.90 8.91 -12.49
N LEU A 351 6.39 8.89 -13.72
CA LEU A 351 5.44 9.89 -14.19
C LEU A 351 4.03 9.30 -14.30
N LYS A 352 3.04 10.03 -13.79
CA LYS A 352 1.62 9.72 -14.00
C LYS A 352 1.20 10.15 -15.41
N PHE A 353 0.45 9.31 -16.12
CA PHE A 353 0.08 9.53 -17.53
C PHE A 353 -1.43 9.46 -17.79
N ASN A 354 -2.21 10.19 -16.98
CA ASN A 354 -3.67 10.26 -17.07
C ASN A 354 -4.34 8.89 -17.22
N GLY A 355 -3.85 7.90 -16.46
CA GLY A 355 -4.34 6.51 -16.52
C GLY A 355 -5.79 6.37 -16.02
N LYS A 356 -6.37 5.19 -16.23
CA LYS A 356 -7.73 4.89 -15.76
C LYS A 356 -7.75 4.64 -14.25
N VAL A 357 -8.64 5.31 -13.52
CA VAL A 357 -8.90 5.07 -12.10
C VAL A 357 -9.83 3.87 -11.97
N GLN A 358 -9.23 2.70 -11.73
CA GLN A 358 -9.94 1.41 -11.74
C GLN A 358 -11.04 1.31 -10.68
N ALA A 359 -10.85 1.93 -9.51
CA ALA A 359 -11.83 1.90 -8.42
C ALA A 359 -13.15 2.65 -8.72
N TYR A 360 -13.22 3.42 -9.82
CA TYR A 360 -14.34 4.31 -10.13
C TYR A 360 -14.77 4.23 -11.61
N GLY A 361 -14.97 3.00 -12.10
CA GLY A 361 -15.49 2.75 -13.45
C GLY A 361 -14.48 3.00 -14.59
N GLY A 362 -13.19 3.13 -14.29
CA GLY A 362 -12.13 3.19 -15.30
C GLY A 362 -12.05 4.51 -16.09
N ARG A 363 -12.57 5.61 -15.55
CA ARG A 363 -12.39 6.97 -16.12
C ARG A 363 -10.93 7.40 -16.04
N THR A 364 -10.47 8.27 -16.96
CA THR A 364 -9.14 8.88 -16.84
C THR A 364 -9.07 9.74 -15.58
N VAL A 365 -7.88 9.99 -15.03
CA VAL A 365 -7.69 10.84 -13.85
C VAL A 365 -8.33 12.22 -14.05
N PHE A 366 -8.14 12.83 -15.21
CA PHE A 366 -8.75 14.11 -15.55
C PHE A 366 -10.27 14.03 -15.46
N ASP A 367 -10.88 13.06 -16.16
CA ASP A 367 -12.34 12.92 -16.22
C ASP A 367 -12.96 12.51 -14.87
N TYR A 368 -12.23 11.72 -14.08
CA TYR A 368 -12.65 11.32 -12.74
C TYR A 368 -12.77 12.54 -11.82
N ASN A 369 -11.75 13.40 -11.79
CA ASN A 369 -11.79 14.61 -10.95
C ASN A 369 -12.81 15.64 -11.47
N LEU A 370 -13.02 15.74 -12.79
CA LEU A 370 -14.12 16.54 -13.33
C LEU A 370 -15.49 15.98 -12.92
N ASN A 371 -15.66 14.66 -12.81
CA ASN A 371 -16.90 14.07 -12.32
C ASN A 371 -17.15 14.45 -10.84
N ILE A 372 -16.11 14.43 -10.01
CA ILE A 372 -16.20 14.86 -8.60
C ILE A 372 -16.56 16.34 -8.51
N LEU A 373 -15.94 17.17 -9.34
CA LEU A 373 -16.23 18.61 -9.38
C LEU A 373 -17.65 18.90 -9.88
N ASN A 374 -18.21 18.04 -10.74
CA ASN A 374 -19.52 18.22 -11.36
C ASN A 374 -20.68 18.07 -10.34
N PRO A 375 -21.41 19.15 -10.02
CA PRO A 375 -22.55 19.11 -9.10
C PRO A 375 -23.70 18.23 -9.58
N ASP A 376 -23.79 18.00 -10.90
CA ASP A 376 -24.87 17.23 -11.52
C ASP A 376 -24.52 15.73 -11.63
N SER A 377 -23.33 15.33 -11.19
CA SER A 377 -22.96 13.91 -11.15
C SER A 377 -23.61 13.20 -9.97
N LYS A 378 -24.01 11.94 -10.18
CA LYS A 378 -24.58 11.11 -9.11
C LYS A 378 -23.65 10.99 -7.90
N GLU A 379 -22.35 10.84 -8.17
CA GLU A 379 -21.31 10.72 -7.12
C GLU A 379 -21.26 11.98 -6.25
N HIS A 380 -21.33 13.16 -6.86
CA HIS A 380 -21.34 14.42 -6.13
C HIS A 380 -22.61 14.59 -5.29
N GLN A 381 -23.78 14.36 -5.89
CA GLN A 381 -25.07 14.51 -5.21
C GLN A 381 -25.20 13.55 -4.01
N GLN A 382 -24.75 12.30 -4.18
CA GLN A 382 -24.76 11.31 -3.10
C GLN A 382 -23.81 11.68 -1.96
N ALA A 383 -22.58 12.08 -2.27
CA ALA A 383 -21.58 12.39 -1.24
C ALA A 383 -21.90 13.67 -0.47
N VAL A 384 -22.49 14.68 -1.12
CA VAL A 384 -22.94 15.92 -0.44
C VAL A 384 -24.22 15.68 0.37
N GLY A 385 -25.11 14.78 -0.09
CA GLY A 385 -26.32 14.40 0.63
C GLY A 385 -26.07 13.45 1.82
N ASN A 386 -24.87 12.86 1.92
CA ASN A 386 -24.48 11.98 3.01
C ASN A 386 -23.64 12.72 4.05
N GLU A 387 -24.24 13.06 5.20
CA GLU A 387 -23.59 13.81 6.29
C GLU A 387 -22.27 13.20 6.78
N SER A 388 -22.10 11.88 6.70
CA SER A 388 -20.85 11.21 7.12
C SER A 388 -19.68 11.41 6.14
N GLU A 389 -19.95 11.60 4.86
CA GLU A 389 -18.93 11.75 3.80
C GLU A 389 -18.72 13.20 3.37
N LYS A 390 -19.75 14.03 3.59
CA LYS A 390 -19.87 15.43 3.15
C LYS A 390 -18.61 16.27 3.41
N SER A 391 -18.09 16.25 4.64
CA SER A 391 -16.91 17.07 5.01
C SER A 391 -15.65 16.67 4.20
N ASN A 392 -15.35 15.38 4.10
CA ASN A 392 -14.19 14.88 3.36
C ASN A 392 -14.35 15.08 1.86
N PHE A 393 -15.57 14.90 1.34
CA PHE A 393 -15.89 15.14 -0.06
C PHE A 393 -15.76 16.63 -0.42
N ALA A 394 -16.29 17.53 0.41
CA ALA A 394 -16.18 18.98 0.22
C ALA A 394 -14.71 19.46 0.21
N TYR A 395 -13.88 18.94 1.13
CA TYR A 395 -12.44 19.17 1.10
C TYR A 395 -11.81 18.77 -0.24
N LYS A 396 -12.20 17.61 -0.79
CA LYS A 396 -11.72 17.12 -2.09
C LYS A 396 -12.18 18.00 -3.25
N VAL A 397 -13.44 18.46 -3.24
CA VAL A 397 -13.99 19.38 -4.26
C VAL A 397 -13.21 20.69 -4.27
N LEU A 398 -13.00 21.31 -3.10
CA LEU A 398 -12.24 22.58 -2.99
C LEU A 398 -10.80 22.43 -3.46
N LYS A 399 -10.13 21.30 -3.15
CA LYS A 399 -8.79 20.97 -3.64
C LYS A 399 -8.75 20.85 -5.17
N ILE A 400 -9.71 20.13 -5.77
CA ILE A 400 -9.81 19.97 -7.23
C ILE A 400 -10.08 21.33 -7.87
N ALA A 401 -11.04 22.10 -7.35
CA ALA A 401 -11.42 23.40 -7.87
C ALA A 401 -10.22 24.35 -8.01
N PHE A 402 -9.44 24.52 -6.93
CA PHE A 402 -8.27 25.39 -6.94
C PHE A 402 -7.20 24.92 -7.92
N LEU A 403 -6.77 23.66 -7.80
CA LEU A 403 -5.66 23.15 -8.60
C LEU A 403 -6.02 23.06 -10.09
N TYR A 404 -7.22 22.60 -10.44
CA TYR A 404 -7.61 22.48 -11.85
C TYR A 404 -7.85 23.85 -12.48
N TYR A 405 -8.33 24.83 -11.72
CA TYR A 405 -8.44 26.19 -12.23
C TYR A 405 -7.07 26.75 -12.60
N PHE A 406 -6.11 26.76 -11.66
CA PHE A 406 -4.77 27.30 -11.91
C PHE A 406 -4.06 26.60 -13.07
N ILE A 407 -4.22 25.27 -13.19
CA ILE A 407 -3.45 24.46 -14.15
C ILE A 407 -4.10 24.39 -15.54
N PHE A 408 -5.44 24.37 -15.66
CA PHE A 408 -6.12 24.04 -16.92
C PHE A 408 -6.96 25.17 -17.54
N THR A 409 -7.12 26.30 -16.86
CA THR A 409 -7.77 27.46 -17.48
C THR A 409 -6.97 27.94 -18.69
N SER A 410 -7.66 28.11 -19.81
CA SER A 410 -7.07 28.50 -21.09
C SER A 410 -7.94 29.59 -21.73
N HIS A 411 -7.36 30.34 -22.66
CA HIS A 411 -8.09 31.28 -23.51
C HIS A 411 -8.13 30.83 -24.98
N GLN A 412 -7.37 29.79 -25.35
CA GLN A 412 -7.33 29.24 -26.70
C GLN A 412 -7.76 27.77 -26.75
N ASP A 413 -8.34 27.40 -27.89
CA ASP A 413 -8.66 26.02 -28.24
C ASP A 413 -7.50 25.44 -29.07
N PRO A 414 -6.82 24.36 -28.62
CA PRO A 414 -5.71 23.75 -29.34
C PRO A 414 -6.11 23.14 -30.70
N GLN A 415 -7.41 23.08 -31.02
CA GLN A 415 -7.92 22.61 -32.31
C GLN A 415 -8.33 23.75 -33.26
N ALA A 416 -8.23 25.02 -32.83
CA ALA A 416 -8.53 26.16 -33.70
C ALA A 416 -7.46 26.34 -34.78
N GLU A 417 -7.86 26.82 -35.98
CA GLU A 417 -6.94 27.00 -37.13
C GLU A 417 -5.81 28.01 -36.86
N ASN A 418 -6.07 29.02 -36.03
CA ASN A 418 -5.12 30.08 -35.68
C ASN A 418 -4.46 29.87 -34.30
N TYR A 419 -4.46 28.63 -33.79
CA TYR A 419 -3.88 28.32 -32.49
C TYR A 419 -2.35 28.43 -32.49
N ASP A 420 -1.81 29.29 -31.64
CA ASP A 420 -0.37 29.36 -31.35
C ASP A 420 -0.12 28.85 -29.92
N PRO A 421 0.55 27.68 -29.75
CA PRO A 421 0.87 27.14 -28.44
C PRO A 421 1.61 28.13 -27.53
N LYS A 422 2.44 29.03 -28.08
CA LYS A 422 3.23 29.99 -27.27
C LYS A 422 2.36 30.92 -26.44
N MET A 423 1.16 31.24 -26.93
CA MET A 423 0.21 32.11 -26.23
C MET A 423 -0.25 31.51 -24.90
N GLU A 424 -0.17 30.19 -24.72
CA GLU A 424 -0.47 29.54 -23.44
C GLU A 424 0.41 30.06 -22.30
N LEU A 425 1.67 30.42 -22.59
CA LEU A 425 2.63 30.93 -21.60
C LEU A 425 2.32 32.34 -21.10
N GLU A 426 1.55 33.12 -21.87
CA GLU A 426 1.19 34.50 -21.54
C GLU A 426 -0.02 34.59 -20.60
N TYR A 427 -0.82 33.53 -20.51
CA TYR A 427 -2.02 33.53 -19.70
C TYR A 427 -1.69 33.51 -18.20
N ASN A 428 -2.13 34.52 -17.45
CA ASN A 428 -2.02 34.55 -16.00
C ASN A 428 -3.38 34.22 -15.33
N PRO A 429 -3.51 33.10 -14.61
CA PRO A 429 -4.77 32.73 -13.96
C PRO A 429 -5.08 33.56 -12.70
N ILE A 430 -4.10 34.24 -12.09
CA ILE A 430 -4.23 34.85 -10.76
C ILE A 430 -5.25 35.99 -10.76
N GLU A 431 -5.12 36.95 -11.67
CA GLU A 431 -5.93 38.17 -11.67
C GLU A 431 -7.44 37.84 -11.78
N LYS A 432 -7.77 36.92 -12.70
CA LYS A 432 -9.14 36.45 -12.86
C LYS A 432 -9.61 35.59 -11.69
N PHE A 433 -8.72 34.81 -11.09
CA PHE A 433 -9.05 34.03 -9.90
C PHE A 433 -9.44 34.95 -8.72
N GLU A 434 -8.63 35.97 -8.43
CA GLU A 434 -8.90 36.88 -7.31
C GLU A 434 -10.17 37.70 -7.51
N LYS A 435 -10.41 38.16 -8.75
CA LYS A 435 -11.57 39.01 -9.06
C LYS A 435 -12.88 38.22 -9.16
N ASP A 436 -12.87 37.10 -9.88
CA ASP A 436 -14.10 36.45 -10.31
C ASP A 436 -14.39 35.12 -9.58
N VAL A 437 -13.38 34.51 -8.93
CA VAL A 437 -13.49 33.15 -8.37
C VAL A 437 -13.43 33.15 -6.85
N LEU A 438 -12.37 33.72 -6.28
CA LEU A 438 -12.14 33.72 -4.84
C LEU A 438 -13.30 34.32 -4.04
N PRO A 439 -13.95 35.44 -4.46
CA PRO A 439 -15.09 36.00 -3.74
C PRO A 439 -16.27 35.03 -3.68
N ILE A 440 -16.54 34.28 -4.75
CA ILE A 440 -17.62 33.28 -4.80
C ILE A 440 -17.30 32.11 -3.85
N LEU A 441 -16.06 31.64 -3.83
CA LEU A 441 -15.62 30.54 -2.95
C LEU A 441 -15.56 30.95 -1.46
N LYS A 442 -15.35 32.24 -1.17
CA LYS A 442 -15.46 32.84 0.17
C LYS A 442 -16.91 33.03 0.62
N GLY A 443 -17.79 33.35 -0.32
CA GLY A 443 -19.20 33.60 -0.05
C GLY A 443 -19.95 32.39 0.52
N SER A 444 -21.15 32.64 1.04
CA SER A 444 -22.03 31.63 1.65
C SER A 444 -22.98 30.96 0.65
N ASP A 445 -23.02 31.40 -0.62
CA ASP A 445 -23.92 30.86 -1.65
C ASP A 445 -23.30 29.63 -2.34
N ASP A 446 -23.74 28.44 -1.94
CA ASP A 446 -23.31 27.19 -2.54
C ASP A 446 -23.87 26.96 -3.97
N GLU A 447 -25.00 27.56 -4.35
CA GLU A 447 -25.51 27.45 -5.73
C GLU A 447 -24.67 28.28 -6.70
N ALA A 448 -24.21 29.46 -6.30
CA ALA A 448 -23.23 30.23 -7.07
C ALA A 448 -21.94 29.43 -7.30
N LYS A 449 -21.44 28.72 -6.28
CA LYS A 449 -20.26 27.83 -6.40
C LYS A 449 -20.52 26.66 -7.33
N LYS A 450 -21.69 26.01 -7.25
CA LYS A 450 -22.07 24.94 -8.19
C LYS A 450 -22.13 25.45 -9.62
N GLN A 451 -22.70 26.63 -9.85
CA GLN A 451 -22.75 27.25 -11.17
C GLN A 451 -21.35 27.57 -11.71
N LEU A 452 -20.46 28.09 -10.86
CA LEU A 452 -19.07 28.32 -11.18
C LEU A 452 -18.38 27.02 -11.65
N PHE A 453 -18.56 25.92 -10.91
CA PHE A 453 -17.99 24.61 -11.27
C PHE A 453 -18.53 24.08 -12.62
N ARG A 454 -19.84 24.24 -12.89
CA ARG A 454 -20.44 23.88 -14.18
C ARG A 454 -19.80 24.66 -15.33
N THR A 455 -19.63 25.97 -15.17
CA THR A 455 -18.98 26.84 -16.17
C THR A 455 -17.55 26.39 -16.47
N TRP A 456 -16.77 26.02 -15.45
CA TRP A 456 -15.40 25.54 -15.66
C TRP A 456 -15.35 24.23 -16.42
N ILE A 457 -16.21 23.27 -16.05
CA ILE A 457 -16.28 21.96 -16.74
C ILE A 457 -16.65 22.15 -18.21
N ALA A 458 -17.63 23.01 -18.50
CA ALA A 458 -18.00 23.38 -19.86
C ALA A 458 -16.84 24.07 -20.60
N GLY A 459 -16.13 24.98 -19.93
CA GLY A 459 -14.95 25.67 -20.46
C GLY A 459 -13.82 24.71 -20.83
N PHE A 460 -13.45 23.78 -19.93
CA PHE A 460 -12.40 22.78 -20.20
C PHE A 460 -12.76 21.86 -21.37
N LYS A 461 -14.05 21.54 -21.54
CA LYS A 461 -14.53 20.78 -22.69
C LYS A 461 -14.47 21.60 -23.97
N LYS A 462 -14.93 22.86 -23.94
CA LYS A 462 -14.93 23.77 -25.09
C LYS A 462 -13.52 24.06 -25.60
N LEU A 463 -12.54 24.17 -24.70
CA LEU A 463 -11.15 24.48 -25.02
C LEU A 463 -10.28 23.23 -25.19
N ASN A 464 -10.88 22.06 -25.42
CA ASN A 464 -10.22 20.79 -25.73
C ASN A 464 -8.98 20.47 -24.86
N ILE A 465 -9.05 20.73 -23.55
CA ILE A 465 -7.92 20.50 -22.61
C ILE A 465 -7.44 19.05 -22.62
N ARG A 466 -8.33 18.10 -22.93
CA ARG A 466 -7.98 16.68 -23.11
C ARG A 466 -6.92 16.45 -24.19
N GLU A 467 -6.96 17.21 -25.28
CA GLU A 467 -5.95 17.09 -26.33
C GLU A 467 -4.59 17.62 -25.87
N LYS A 468 -4.52 18.72 -25.12
CA LYS A 468 -3.26 19.19 -24.52
C LYS A 468 -2.62 18.11 -23.63
N ILE A 469 -3.42 17.49 -22.76
CA ILE A 469 -2.97 16.39 -21.89
C ILE A 469 -2.49 15.19 -22.71
N LYS A 470 -3.20 14.85 -23.79
CA LYS A 470 -2.87 13.73 -24.67
C LYS A 470 -1.57 13.96 -25.45
N THR A 471 -1.36 15.14 -26.01
CA THR A 471 -0.11 15.53 -26.68
C THR A 471 1.05 15.50 -25.70
N LEU A 472 0.91 16.14 -24.52
CA LEU A 472 1.95 16.12 -23.49
C LEU A 472 2.28 14.70 -23.04
N LYS A 473 1.27 13.85 -22.80
CA LYS A 473 1.45 12.43 -22.47
C LYS A 473 2.26 11.69 -23.54
N LYS A 474 1.95 11.92 -24.83
CA LYS A 474 2.64 11.27 -25.95
C LYS A 474 4.13 11.64 -25.97
N VAL A 475 4.44 12.93 -25.92
CA VAL A 475 5.82 13.44 -25.92
C VAL A 475 6.61 12.90 -24.74
N LEU A 476 6.05 13.01 -23.52
CA LEU A 476 6.73 12.53 -22.32
C LEU A 476 6.90 11.00 -22.30
N THR A 477 5.94 10.24 -22.82
CA THR A 477 6.08 8.77 -22.95
C THR A 477 7.22 8.40 -23.89
N ASN A 478 7.37 9.13 -25.01
CA ASN A 478 8.47 8.91 -25.94
C ASN A 478 9.82 9.31 -25.32
N LEU A 479 9.85 10.44 -24.60
CA LEU A 479 11.05 10.95 -23.93
C LEU A 479 11.62 9.94 -22.92
N ILE A 480 10.78 9.40 -22.02
CA ILE A 480 11.26 8.45 -21.00
C ILE A 480 11.73 7.11 -21.60
N LYS A 481 11.33 6.77 -22.82
CA LYS A 481 11.76 5.55 -23.54
C LYS A 481 13.03 5.77 -24.38
N ARG A 482 13.54 7.01 -24.47
CA ARG A 482 14.76 7.33 -25.23
C ARG A 482 15.97 6.61 -24.64
N LYS A 483 16.82 6.08 -25.52
CA LYS A 483 18.09 5.39 -25.18
C LYS A 483 19.22 6.33 -24.78
N THR A 484 19.22 7.56 -25.33
CA THR A 484 20.21 8.58 -25.01
C THR A 484 20.16 8.89 -23.51
N VAL A 485 21.34 8.91 -22.89
CA VAL A 485 21.52 9.22 -21.46
C VAL A 485 21.28 10.71 -21.25
N PHE A 486 20.50 11.05 -20.21
CA PHE A 486 20.36 12.44 -19.76
C PHE A 486 21.48 12.80 -18.78
N SER A 487 22.04 13.99 -18.92
CA SER A 487 23.02 14.53 -17.97
C SER A 487 22.37 14.73 -16.60
N SER A 488 23.05 14.33 -15.53
CA SER A 488 22.57 14.60 -14.17
C SER A 488 22.48 16.11 -13.91
N ARG A 489 21.48 16.53 -13.13
CA ARG A 489 21.25 17.92 -12.76
C ARG A 489 21.19 18.08 -11.26
N GLU A 490 21.81 19.14 -10.77
CA GLU A 490 21.78 19.54 -9.36
C GLU A 490 21.01 20.85 -9.21
N TYR A 491 20.18 20.91 -8.17
CA TYR A 491 19.36 22.05 -7.82
C TYR A 491 19.64 22.39 -6.35
N PRO A 492 20.53 23.35 -6.09
CA PRO A 492 20.74 23.88 -4.74
C PRO A 492 19.44 24.46 -4.20
N ILE A 493 19.17 24.22 -2.91
CA ILE A 493 17.94 24.65 -2.24
C ILE A 493 18.25 25.11 -0.82
N HIS A 494 17.37 25.97 -0.30
CA HIS A 494 17.40 26.45 1.07
C HIS A 494 16.06 26.16 1.76
N ILE A 495 16.13 25.64 2.98
CA ILE A 495 15.01 25.30 3.84
C ILE A 495 15.01 26.32 4.96
N SER A 496 14.01 27.20 5.03
CA SER A 496 13.99 28.28 6.01
C SER A 496 12.72 28.28 6.86
N VAL A 497 12.84 28.62 8.14
CA VAL A 497 11.70 28.81 9.05
C VAL A 497 11.42 30.29 9.19
N LYS A 498 10.18 30.72 8.88
CA LYS A 498 9.76 32.14 8.99
C LYS A 498 9.57 32.55 10.45
N ASN A 499 9.94 33.79 10.78
CA ASN A 499 9.71 34.39 12.10
C ASN A 499 8.23 34.54 12.47
N SER A 500 7.33 34.54 11.48
CA SER A 500 5.89 34.68 11.68
C SER A 500 5.22 33.51 12.41
N ILE A 501 5.98 32.47 12.79
CA ILE A 501 5.57 31.44 13.74
C ILE A 501 5.57 31.94 15.20
N LEU A 502 6.35 33.00 15.49
CA LEU A 502 6.42 33.64 16.80
C LEU A 502 5.26 34.62 17.01
N GLU A 503 4.88 34.82 18.28
CA GLU A 503 3.95 35.88 18.68
C GLU A 503 4.66 37.24 18.71
N ASN A 504 3.92 38.29 18.37
CA ASN A 504 4.44 39.66 18.33
C ASN A 504 3.86 40.55 19.44
N ASP A 505 3.11 39.95 20.38
CA ASP A 505 2.39 40.66 21.44
C ASP A 505 2.83 40.12 22.81
N ILE A 506 3.42 41.00 23.63
CA ILE A 506 4.05 40.63 24.90
C ILE A 506 3.00 40.15 25.92
N ASP A 507 1.81 40.76 25.94
CA ASP A 507 0.73 40.36 26.85
C ASP A 507 0.29 38.91 26.56
N THR A 508 0.15 38.58 25.27
CA THR A 508 -0.18 37.22 24.81
C THR A 508 0.93 36.22 25.15
N ILE A 509 2.21 36.62 25.05
CA ILE A 509 3.36 35.77 25.38
C ILE A 509 3.34 35.42 26.88
N ASN A 510 3.16 36.42 27.72
CA ASN A 510 3.14 36.27 29.18
C ASN A 510 1.90 35.48 29.64
N GLU A 511 0.71 35.75 29.09
CA GLU A 511 -0.51 35.00 29.42
C GLU A 511 -0.40 33.50 29.10
N ARG A 512 0.28 33.16 27.99
CA ARG A 512 0.36 31.77 27.50
C ARG A 512 1.65 31.05 27.89
N GLU A 513 2.57 31.75 28.55
CA GLU A 513 3.92 31.29 28.87
C GLU A 513 4.62 30.69 27.64
N THR A 514 4.52 31.36 26.49
CA THR A 514 5.19 30.93 25.25
C THR A 514 5.33 32.05 24.23
N ILE A 515 6.47 32.05 23.52
CA ILE A 515 6.76 32.94 22.40
C ILE A 515 6.17 32.47 21.06
N PHE A 516 5.51 31.31 21.02
CA PHE A 516 4.98 30.70 19.79
C PHE A 516 3.47 30.88 19.65
N LYS A 517 3.01 31.01 18.41
CA LYS A 517 1.57 31.03 18.12
C LYS A 517 0.88 29.75 18.56
N ALA A 518 -0.33 29.88 19.12
CA ALA A 518 -1.13 28.77 19.63
C ALA A 518 -1.40 27.64 18.61
N VAL A 519 -1.28 27.93 17.32
CA VAL A 519 -1.43 26.93 16.24
C VAL A 519 -0.38 25.81 16.32
N LEU A 520 0.80 26.05 16.88
CA LEU A 520 1.86 25.04 17.02
C LEU A 520 1.42 23.87 17.93
N ARG A 521 0.76 24.20 19.05
CA ARG A 521 0.20 23.22 19.99
C ARG A 521 -1.12 22.60 19.51
N LYS A 522 -1.98 23.39 18.85
CA LYS A 522 -3.35 22.97 18.48
C LYS A 522 -3.43 22.20 17.15
N ASN A 523 -2.66 22.61 16.14
CA ASN A 523 -2.65 21.96 14.83
C ASN A 523 -1.27 22.05 14.16
N PHE A 524 -0.39 21.15 14.59
CA PHE A 524 0.98 21.02 14.13
C PHE A 524 1.15 21.09 12.60
N LYS A 525 0.23 20.49 11.82
CA LYS A 525 0.31 20.45 10.35
C LYS A 525 -0.04 21.78 9.67
N GLU A 526 -0.78 22.67 10.34
CA GLU A 526 -1.02 24.03 9.81
C GLU A 526 0.24 24.89 9.88
N CYS A 527 1.19 24.55 10.75
CA CYS A 527 2.46 25.26 10.88
C CYS A 527 3.40 25.04 9.69
N LEU A 528 3.10 24.10 8.79
CA LEU A 528 3.87 23.89 7.58
C LEU A 528 3.97 25.15 6.70
N LYS A 529 2.99 26.05 6.76
CA LYS A 529 3.06 27.34 6.03
C LYS A 529 4.27 28.22 6.43
N TYR A 530 4.84 27.99 7.62
CA TYR A 530 6.01 28.74 8.11
C TYR A 530 7.35 28.16 7.64
N ILE A 531 7.37 26.96 7.06
CA ILE A 531 8.58 26.36 6.45
C ILE A 531 8.60 26.71 4.97
N ASN A 532 9.58 27.48 4.52
CA ASN A 532 9.79 27.81 3.11
C ASN A 532 10.89 26.93 2.49
N ILE A 533 10.71 26.50 1.25
CA ILE A 533 11.74 25.80 0.47
C ILE A 533 11.87 26.47 -0.88
N GLY A 534 13.07 26.95 -1.20
CA GLY A 534 13.31 27.65 -2.46
C GLY A 534 14.78 27.96 -2.70
N ASN A 535 15.02 28.93 -3.58
CA ASN A 535 16.35 29.48 -3.82
C ASN A 535 16.84 30.27 -2.60
N ALA A 536 18.12 30.65 -2.59
CA ALA A 536 18.65 31.57 -1.58
C ALA A 536 17.80 32.85 -1.56
N THR A 537 17.38 33.27 -0.37
CA THR A 537 16.60 34.49 -0.19
C THR A 537 17.38 35.47 0.69
N THR A 538 17.27 36.76 0.38
CA THR A 538 17.80 37.86 1.21
C THR A 538 16.75 38.37 2.20
N GLN A 539 15.67 37.61 2.41
CA GLN A 539 14.57 38.01 3.28
C GLN A 539 15.05 38.02 4.74
N THR A 540 14.77 39.10 5.47
CA THR A 540 15.19 39.30 6.86
C THR A 540 14.26 38.64 7.89
N ASN A 541 13.18 37.99 7.45
CA ASN A 541 12.12 37.46 8.31
C ASN A 541 12.26 35.95 8.59
N LEU A 542 13.49 35.46 8.76
CA LEU A 542 13.81 34.04 8.92
C LEU A 542 14.50 33.77 10.27
N LEU A 543 14.11 32.69 10.94
CA LEU A 543 14.73 32.23 12.20
C LEU A 543 15.97 31.38 11.95
N ILE A 544 15.90 30.48 10.97
CA ILE A 544 16.98 29.58 10.60
C ILE A 544 16.85 29.20 9.13
N THR A 545 18.00 28.97 8.47
CA THR A 545 18.09 28.46 7.12
C THR A 545 19.07 27.29 7.06
N LEU A 546 18.61 26.15 6.55
CA LEU A 546 19.44 24.99 6.22
C LEU A 546 19.67 24.95 4.71
N SER A 547 20.88 24.62 4.30
CA SER A 547 21.19 24.39 2.89
C SER A 547 20.93 22.93 2.52
N GLY A 548 20.66 22.70 1.23
CA GLY A 548 20.44 21.37 0.69
C GLY A 548 20.61 21.34 -0.83
N ASN A 549 20.45 20.15 -1.40
CA ASN A 549 20.55 19.93 -2.84
C ASN A 549 19.56 18.86 -3.28
N ILE A 550 18.97 19.04 -4.47
CA ILE A 550 18.20 18.01 -5.17
C ILE A 550 19.00 17.60 -6.40
N ASN A 551 19.47 16.36 -6.46
CA ASN A 551 20.11 15.80 -7.65
C ASN A 551 19.13 14.86 -8.38
N ILE A 552 18.99 15.03 -9.69
CA ILE A 552 18.17 14.16 -10.55
C ILE A 552 19.08 13.50 -11.58
N SER A 553 18.92 12.19 -11.77
CA SER A 553 19.73 11.42 -12.72
C SER A 553 19.01 10.18 -13.27
N GLU A 554 19.55 9.62 -14.34
CA GLU A 554 19.13 8.31 -14.88
C GLU A 554 19.98 7.16 -14.32
N ILE A 555 19.35 6.00 -14.19
CA ILE A 555 20.00 4.71 -13.93
C ILE A 555 19.74 3.82 -15.13
N HIS A 556 20.79 3.25 -15.71
CA HIS A 556 20.70 2.36 -16.87
C HIS A 556 21.06 0.95 -16.45
N PHE A 557 20.21 -0.01 -16.79
CA PHE A 557 20.44 -1.42 -16.47
C PHE A 557 20.83 -2.18 -17.74
N LEU A 558 22.04 -2.70 -17.74
CA LEU A 558 22.67 -3.38 -18.87
C LEU A 558 22.69 -4.90 -18.62
N LYS A 559 22.46 -5.70 -19.66
CA LYS A 559 22.63 -7.16 -19.57
C LYS A 559 24.11 -7.53 -19.40
N THR A 560 24.38 -8.52 -18.56
CA THR A 560 25.70 -9.15 -18.41
C THR A 560 25.78 -10.47 -19.18
N GLU A 561 26.94 -11.12 -19.20
CA GLU A 561 27.08 -12.50 -19.72
C GLU A 561 26.52 -13.55 -18.73
N ASP A 562 26.28 -13.17 -17.47
CA ASP A 562 25.80 -14.07 -16.42
C ASP A 562 24.31 -14.40 -16.61
N LYS A 563 24.09 -15.58 -17.21
CA LYS A 563 22.78 -16.14 -17.48
C LYS A 563 22.71 -17.56 -16.94
N GLU A 564 21.66 -17.85 -16.21
CA GLU A 564 21.41 -19.20 -15.68
C GLU A 564 20.08 -19.74 -16.16
N THR A 565 20.06 -21.05 -16.37
CA THR A 565 18.85 -21.79 -16.72
C THR A 565 18.45 -22.74 -15.61
N PHE A 566 17.15 -22.89 -15.39
CA PHE A 566 16.61 -23.82 -14.42
C PHE A 566 15.25 -24.35 -14.88
N ASP A 567 14.86 -25.48 -14.32
CA ASP A 567 13.55 -26.06 -14.50
C ASP A 567 12.73 -25.88 -13.22
N MET A 568 11.40 -25.90 -13.37
CA MET A 568 10.47 -25.95 -12.25
C MET A 568 9.46 -27.06 -12.49
N GLU A 569 9.19 -27.85 -11.46
CA GLU A 569 8.12 -28.83 -11.45
C GLU A 569 7.29 -28.71 -10.18
N TYR A 570 6.03 -29.14 -10.27
CA TYR A 570 5.15 -29.23 -9.11
C TYR A 570 5.46 -30.51 -8.33
N ASP A 571 5.67 -30.37 -7.02
CA ASP A 571 5.83 -31.50 -6.11
C ASP A 571 4.43 -31.91 -5.58
N ILE A 572 3.75 -32.72 -6.40
CA ILE A 572 2.40 -33.22 -6.13
C ILE A 572 2.51 -34.54 -5.37
N SER A 573 2.62 -34.46 -4.06
CA SER A 573 2.60 -35.65 -3.20
C SER A 573 1.24 -36.37 -3.29
N PRO A 574 1.22 -37.73 -3.33
CA PRO A 574 -0.01 -38.51 -3.30
C PRO A 574 -0.82 -38.35 -2.01
N PHE A 575 -0.22 -37.75 -0.96
CA PHE A 575 -0.87 -37.55 0.33
C PHE A 575 -1.63 -36.21 0.46
N VAL A 576 -1.71 -35.43 -0.63
CA VAL A 576 -2.49 -34.18 -0.66
C VAL A 576 -3.92 -34.48 -1.08
N LYS A 577 -4.85 -34.33 -0.15
CA LYS A 577 -6.29 -34.40 -0.38
C LYS A 577 -6.85 -33.00 -0.66
N VAL A 578 -7.86 -32.90 -1.52
CA VAL A 578 -8.47 -31.65 -1.96
C VAL A 578 -9.95 -31.65 -1.61
N LEU A 579 -10.41 -30.53 -1.06
CA LEU A 579 -11.83 -30.24 -0.82
C LEU A 579 -12.15 -28.84 -1.34
N PRO A 580 -12.56 -28.69 -2.61
CA PRO A 580 -12.87 -27.39 -3.17
C PRO A 580 -14.13 -26.78 -2.54
N ALA A 581 -14.09 -25.47 -2.28
CA ALA A 581 -15.24 -24.70 -1.83
C ALA A 581 -15.57 -23.60 -2.85
N ILE A 582 -16.85 -23.49 -3.21
CA ILE A 582 -17.31 -22.50 -4.18
C ILE A 582 -18.25 -21.49 -3.52
N PHE A 583 -18.09 -20.21 -3.86
CA PHE A 583 -18.93 -19.10 -3.41
C PHE A 583 -19.65 -18.53 -4.62
N LEU A 584 -21.00 -18.52 -4.60
CA LEU A 584 -21.79 -18.06 -5.73
C LEU A 584 -23.16 -17.51 -5.32
N GLY A 585 -23.69 -16.60 -6.13
CA GLY A 585 -25.08 -16.12 -6.04
C GLY A 585 -26.06 -17.17 -6.54
N TRP A 586 -26.36 -18.18 -5.69
CA TRP A 586 -27.12 -19.39 -6.08
C TRP A 586 -28.50 -19.09 -6.67
N GLU A 587 -29.12 -17.97 -6.32
CA GLU A 587 -30.45 -17.57 -6.82
C GLU A 587 -30.42 -17.08 -8.28
N ASP A 588 -29.26 -16.69 -8.82
CA ASP A 588 -29.14 -16.25 -10.22
C ASP A 588 -28.96 -17.43 -11.17
N LYS A 589 -29.80 -17.50 -12.19
CA LYS A 589 -29.79 -18.57 -13.19
C LYS A 589 -28.43 -18.72 -13.91
N ARG A 590 -27.73 -17.63 -14.20
CA ARG A 590 -26.42 -17.68 -14.88
C ARG A 590 -25.37 -18.36 -14.00
N CYS A 591 -25.39 -18.09 -12.69
CA CYS A 591 -24.54 -18.78 -11.72
C CYS A 591 -24.86 -20.27 -11.65
N GLN A 592 -26.15 -20.64 -11.62
CA GLN A 592 -26.59 -22.04 -11.64
C GLN A 592 -26.16 -22.76 -12.92
N ASP A 593 -26.36 -22.14 -14.09
CA ASP A 593 -25.97 -22.69 -15.38
C ASP A 593 -24.45 -22.89 -15.46
N PHE A 594 -23.68 -21.90 -15.00
CA PHE A 594 -22.22 -22.03 -14.91
C PHE A 594 -21.81 -23.19 -14.00
N TYR A 595 -22.39 -23.28 -12.80
CA TYR A 595 -22.13 -24.37 -11.86
C TYR A 595 -22.48 -25.74 -12.45
N ASN A 596 -23.67 -25.89 -13.03
CA ASN A 596 -24.16 -27.13 -13.61
C ASN A 596 -23.25 -27.62 -14.75
N LYS A 597 -22.82 -26.70 -15.62
CA LYS A 597 -21.93 -26.99 -16.75
C LYS A 597 -20.51 -27.33 -16.31
N ASN A 598 -19.95 -26.56 -15.38
CA ASN A 598 -18.50 -26.59 -15.13
C ASN A 598 -18.10 -27.40 -13.89
N LEU A 599 -18.95 -27.45 -12.85
CA LEU A 599 -18.51 -27.82 -11.50
C LEU A 599 -19.30 -28.97 -10.87
N LYS A 600 -20.56 -29.18 -11.29
CA LYS A 600 -21.46 -30.17 -10.67
C LYS A 600 -20.88 -31.58 -10.56
N HIS A 601 -20.02 -32.00 -11.48
CA HIS A 601 -19.42 -33.34 -11.47
C HIS A 601 -18.30 -33.53 -10.42
N ARG A 602 -17.88 -32.48 -9.71
CA ARG A 602 -16.85 -32.54 -8.66
C ARG A 602 -17.46 -32.69 -7.27
N LYS A 603 -16.67 -33.22 -6.34
CA LYS A 603 -16.98 -33.18 -4.91
C LYS A 603 -16.70 -31.79 -4.37
N LEU A 604 -17.70 -31.11 -3.81
CA LEU A 604 -17.62 -29.68 -3.53
C LEU A 604 -18.33 -29.29 -2.23
N LEU A 605 -17.79 -28.27 -1.57
CA LEU A 605 -18.52 -27.43 -0.64
C LEU A 605 -19.12 -26.25 -1.39
N ILE A 606 -20.38 -25.91 -1.12
CA ILE A 606 -21.09 -24.84 -1.82
C ILE A 606 -21.57 -23.83 -0.78
N PHE A 607 -21.10 -22.59 -0.91
CA PHE A 607 -21.49 -21.44 -0.09
C PHE A 607 -22.30 -20.45 -0.93
N PRO A 608 -23.63 -20.55 -0.94
CA PRO A 608 -24.47 -19.51 -1.50
C PRO A 608 -24.25 -18.17 -0.81
N HIS A 609 -24.23 -17.09 -1.58
CA HIS A 609 -24.27 -15.72 -1.06
C HIS A 609 -25.40 -14.92 -1.71
N ARG A 610 -25.76 -13.81 -1.09
CA ARG A 610 -26.78 -12.88 -1.60
C ARG A 610 -26.38 -12.28 -2.96
N LEU A 611 -27.39 -11.94 -3.76
CA LEU A 611 -27.20 -11.08 -4.94
C LEU A 611 -27.09 -9.61 -4.50
N GLU A 612 -26.56 -8.74 -5.37
CA GLU A 612 -26.50 -7.29 -5.11
C GLU A 612 -27.90 -6.64 -5.07
N THR A 613 -28.90 -7.29 -5.66
CA THR A 613 -30.29 -6.85 -5.69
C THR A 613 -31.18 -7.94 -5.09
N PRO A 614 -32.04 -7.63 -4.10
CA PRO A 614 -32.32 -6.29 -3.56
C PRO A 614 -31.21 -5.77 -2.62
N LYS A 615 -30.98 -4.45 -2.64
CA LYS A 615 -29.99 -3.76 -1.78
C LYS A 615 -30.36 -3.93 -0.30
N LEU A 616 -29.35 -3.97 0.55
CA LEU A 616 -29.50 -3.97 2.01
C LEU A 616 -29.37 -2.54 2.53
N GLU A 617 -30.06 -2.23 3.62
CA GLU A 617 -29.81 -0.99 4.36
C GLU A 617 -28.43 -1.05 5.04
N PRO A 618 -27.75 0.09 5.29
CA PRO A 618 -26.39 0.10 5.84
C PRO A 618 -26.21 -0.74 7.11
N HIS A 619 -27.18 -0.68 8.02
CA HIS A 619 -27.20 -1.51 9.22
C HIS A 619 -27.25 -3.01 8.88
N GLN A 620 -28.15 -3.42 7.98
CA GLN A 620 -28.31 -4.81 7.56
C GLN A 620 -27.06 -5.32 6.86
N GLU A 621 -26.34 -4.48 6.12
CA GLU A 621 -25.06 -4.85 5.51
C GLU A 621 -23.99 -5.23 6.54
N ILE A 622 -23.88 -4.47 7.63
CA ILE A 622 -22.91 -4.75 8.71
C ILE A 622 -23.23 -6.11 9.32
N ILE A 623 -24.50 -6.33 9.67
CA ILE A 623 -25.00 -7.59 10.22
C ILE A 623 -24.75 -8.75 9.24
N TYR A 624 -25.01 -8.54 7.94
CA TYR A 624 -24.73 -9.53 6.91
C TYR A 624 -23.25 -9.91 6.88
N LYS A 625 -22.36 -8.91 6.83
CA LYS A 625 -20.91 -9.12 6.72
C LYS A 625 -20.37 -9.88 7.93
N ILE A 626 -20.77 -9.50 9.15
CA ILE A 626 -20.32 -10.16 10.39
C ILE A 626 -20.87 -11.59 10.46
N THR A 627 -22.18 -11.76 10.33
CA THR A 627 -22.84 -13.07 10.46
C THR A 627 -22.36 -14.06 9.41
N TYR A 628 -22.26 -13.62 8.14
CA TYR A 628 -21.80 -14.48 7.05
C TYR A 628 -20.34 -14.89 7.26
N SER A 629 -19.47 -13.95 7.67
CA SER A 629 -18.05 -14.25 7.93
C SER A 629 -17.91 -15.28 9.06
N LEU A 630 -18.64 -15.07 10.16
CA LEU A 630 -18.61 -15.95 11.32
C LEU A 630 -19.07 -17.37 10.96
N LEU A 631 -20.25 -17.50 10.36
CA LEU A 631 -20.83 -18.80 10.02
C LEU A 631 -20.03 -19.51 8.93
N ALA A 632 -19.53 -18.80 7.92
CA ALA A 632 -18.67 -19.41 6.89
C ALA A 632 -17.38 -19.98 7.50
N TYR A 633 -16.75 -19.24 8.42
CA TYR A 633 -15.57 -19.69 9.14
C TYR A 633 -15.88 -20.91 10.02
N ILE A 634 -16.90 -20.85 10.88
CA ILE A 634 -17.26 -21.95 11.79
C ILE A 634 -17.68 -23.20 11.01
N CYS A 635 -18.47 -23.07 9.94
CA CYS A 635 -18.85 -24.20 9.11
C CYS A 635 -17.62 -24.89 8.49
N LEU A 636 -16.68 -24.15 7.92
CA LEU A 636 -15.44 -24.72 7.40
C LEU A 636 -14.59 -25.34 8.52
N HIS A 637 -14.48 -24.68 9.67
CA HIS A 637 -13.77 -25.20 10.84
C HIS A 637 -14.35 -26.56 11.29
N VAL A 638 -15.68 -26.66 11.43
CA VAL A 638 -16.39 -27.90 11.78
C VAL A 638 -16.19 -29.00 10.74
N ILE A 639 -16.21 -28.65 9.44
CA ILE A 639 -15.99 -29.61 8.35
C ILE A 639 -14.55 -30.16 8.39
N LEU A 640 -13.57 -29.30 8.62
CA LEU A 640 -12.15 -29.64 8.57
C LEU A 640 -11.60 -30.21 9.89
N GLU A 641 -12.38 -30.12 10.96
CA GLU A 641 -12.08 -30.66 12.27
C GLU A 641 -11.67 -32.15 12.16
N LYS A 642 -10.52 -32.52 12.75
CA LYS A 642 -9.97 -33.89 12.79
C LYS A 642 -9.75 -34.55 11.41
N GLN A 643 -9.71 -33.79 10.33
CA GLN A 643 -9.44 -34.34 9.00
C GLN A 643 -7.94 -34.53 8.71
N THR A 644 -7.08 -33.73 9.35
CA THR A 644 -5.62 -33.85 9.21
C THR A 644 -5.11 -35.06 10.00
N LYS A 645 -4.43 -35.98 9.32
CA LYS A 645 -3.69 -37.11 9.92
C LYS A 645 -2.19 -36.83 9.79
N LEU A 646 -1.35 -37.59 10.51
CA LEU A 646 0.11 -37.38 10.60
C LEU A 646 0.79 -37.16 9.24
N GLU A 647 0.30 -37.83 8.18
CA GLU A 647 0.87 -37.77 6.83
C GLU A 647 -0.03 -37.09 5.78
N THR A 648 -1.31 -36.86 6.07
CA THR A 648 -2.29 -36.33 5.09
C THR A 648 -2.38 -34.82 5.18
N LYS A 649 -2.13 -34.13 4.07
CA LYS A 649 -2.32 -32.67 3.95
C LYS A 649 -3.59 -32.37 3.18
N ILE A 650 -4.36 -31.39 3.64
CA ILE A 650 -5.59 -30.97 2.98
C ILE A 650 -5.36 -29.65 2.27
N PHE A 651 -5.82 -29.57 1.02
CA PHE A 651 -5.86 -28.36 0.21
C PHE A 651 -7.31 -27.94 -0.03
N ILE A 652 -7.62 -26.68 0.27
CA ILE A 652 -8.97 -26.11 0.22
C ILE A 652 -8.93 -24.95 -0.79
N PRO A 653 -9.12 -25.23 -2.09
CA PRO A 653 -9.24 -24.16 -3.09
C PRO A 653 -10.58 -23.45 -2.94
N LEU A 654 -10.54 -22.13 -2.71
CA LEU A 654 -11.72 -21.27 -2.60
C LEU A 654 -11.97 -20.57 -3.95
N LEU A 655 -13.06 -20.93 -4.64
CA LEU A 655 -13.41 -20.35 -5.93
C LEU A 655 -14.67 -19.48 -5.82
N ARG A 656 -14.59 -18.22 -6.26
CA ARG A 656 -15.72 -17.30 -6.33
C ARG A 656 -16.28 -17.22 -7.75
N ILE A 657 -17.59 -17.23 -7.87
CA ILE A 657 -18.32 -17.02 -9.12
C ILE A 657 -19.11 -15.72 -8.99
N HIS A 658 -18.74 -14.73 -9.79
CA HIS A 658 -19.26 -13.37 -9.72
C HIS A 658 -20.03 -12.97 -10.97
N LEU A 659 -21.01 -12.11 -10.79
CA LEU A 659 -21.81 -11.52 -11.87
C LEU A 659 -21.31 -10.14 -12.28
N LYS A 660 -20.58 -9.43 -11.40
CA LYS A 660 -20.09 -8.07 -11.64
C LYS A 660 -18.61 -7.94 -11.31
N GLN A 661 -17.97 -6.88 -11.79
CA GLN A 661 -16.57 -6.64 -11.47
C GLN A 661 -16.48 -6.01 -10.07
N LYS A 662 -15.46 -6.40 -9.30
CA LYS A 662 -15.17 -5.78 -7.99
C LYS A 662 -14.85 -4.27 -8.08
N THR A 663 -14.61 -3.75 -9.28
CA THR A 663 -14.34 -2.33 -9.57
C THR A 663 -15.60 -1.50 -9.76
N ASP A 664 -16.76 -2.13 -9.84
CA ASP A 664 -18.03 -1.44 -10.08
C ASP A 664 -18.48 -0.74 -8.79
N ASN A 665 -18.99 0.49 -8.91
CA ASN A 665 -19.30 1.35 -7.76
C ASN A 665 -20.41 0.76 -6.87
N ASP A 666 -21.46 0.21 -7.47
CA ASP A 666 -22.66 -0.34 -6.79
C ASP A 666 -22.52 -1.83 -6.36
N VAL A 667 -21.31 -2.36 -6.28
CA VAL A 667 -21.06 -3.76 -5.89
C VAL A 667 -20.52 -3.80 -4.47
N ILE A 668 -21.30 -4.38 -3.55
CA ILE A 668 -21.00 -4.41 -2.11
C ILE A 668 -20.82 -5.86 -1.65
N ILE A 669 -21.75 -6.75 -1.98
CA ILE A 669 -21.73 -8.14 -1.52
C ILE A 669 -20.58 -8.91 -2.19
N GLU A 670 -20.40 -8.80 -3.50
CA GLU A 670 -19.32 -9.51 -4.19
C GLU A 670 -17.94 -8.98 -3.78
N LYS A 671 -17.80 -7.67 -3.52
CA LYS A 671 -16.57 -7.10 -2.92
C LYS A 671 -16.32 -7.69 -1.54
N PHE A 672 -17.36 -7.82 -0.71
CA PHE A 672 -17.25 -8.48 0.59
C PHE A 672 -16.80 -9.94 0.46
N ILE A 673 -17.39 -10.74 -0.44
CA ILE A 673 -17.01 -12.14 -0.65
C ILE A 673 -15.55 -12.27 -1.14
N VAL A 674 -15.06 -11.33 -1.96
CA VAL A 674 -13.65 -11.25 -2.34
C VAL A 674 -12.75 -11.06 -1.11
N HIS A 675 -13.09 -10.15 -0.19
CA HIS A 675 -12.31 -9.95 1.03
C HIS A 675 -12.42 -11.13 1.99
N LEU A 676 -13.63 -11.68 2.18
CA LEU A 676 -13.89 -12.80 3.07
C LEU A 676 -13.05 -14.01 2.69
N THR A 677 -13.09 -14.43 1.42
CA THR A 677 -12.34 -15.61 0.96
C THR A 677 -10.83 -15.46 1.07
N LYS A 678 -10.29 -14.24 0.97
CA LYS A 678 -8.87 -13.96 1.28
C LYS A 678 -8.57 -14.17 2.76
N VAL A 679 -9.43 -13.65 3.64
CA VAL A 679 -9.28 -13.84 5.09
C VAL A 679 -9.42 -15.32 5.45
N LEU A 680 -10.41 -16.03 4.91
CA LEU A 680 -10.56 -17.47 5.13
C LEU A 680 -9.32 -18.24 4.63
N SER A 681 -8.83 -17.93 3.44
CA SER A 681 -7.60 -18.55 2.92
C SER A 681 -6.42 -18.30 3.84
N HIS A 682 -6.24 -17.08 4.36
CA HIS A 682 -5.20 -16.77 5.34
C HIS A 682 -5.38 -17.58 6.62
N LEU A 683 -6.57 -17.58 7.23
CA LEU A 683 -6.82 -18.29 8.49
C LEU A 683 -6.63 -19.82 8.36
N PHE A 684 -7.12 -20.42 7.27
CA PHE A 684 -6.98 -21.87 7.07
C PHE A 684 -5.57 -22.30 6.69
N ASN A 685 -4.73 -21.41 6.17
CA ASN A 685 -3.32 -21.73 5.95
C ASN A 685 -2.52 -21.92 7.26
N ASP A 686 -3.08 -21.65 8.44
CA ASP A 686 -2.43 -21.92 9.74
C ASP A 686 -2.28 -23.42 10.03
N GLY A 687 -3.22 -24.23 9.54
CA GLY A 687 -3.28 -25.69 9.74
C GLY A 687 -3.52 -26.52 8.47
N TYR A 688 -3.87 -25.91 7.35
CA TYR A 688 -4.16 -26.54 6.06
C TYR A 688 -3.44 -25.81 4.93
N ARG A 689 -3.66 -26.22 3.67
CA ARG A 689 -3.35 -25.39 2.51
C ARG A 689 -4.63 -24.77 1.99
N SER A 690 -4.63 -23.49 1.69
CA SER A 690 -5.76 -22.82 1.08
C SER A 690 -5.29 -21.66 0.19
N ASN A 691 -6.08 -21.37 -0.83
CA ASN A 691 -5.88 -20.21 -1.69
C ASN A 691 -7.22 -19.81 -2.29
N ASP A 692 -7.36 -18.55 -2.68
CA ASP A 692 -8.59 -18.02 -3.26
C ASP A 692 -8.39 -17.47 -4.67
N GLN A 693 -9.39 -17.66 -5.53
CA GLN A 693 -9.52 -16.98 -6.82
C GLN A 693 -10.99 -16.76 -7.18
N GLY A 694 -11.25 -15.92 -8.18
CA GLY A 694 -12.61 -15.65 -8.65
C GLY A 694 -12.70 -15.38 -10.14
N ILE A 695 -13.89 -15.63 -10.70
CA ILE A 695 -14.21 -15.37 -12.10
C ILE A 695 -15.51 -14.60 -12.24
N VAL A 696 -15.54 -13.62 -13.13
CA VAL A 696 -16.75 -12.87 -13.49
C VAL A 696 -17.34 -13.51 -14.75
N ILE A 697 -18.48 -14.18 -14.62
CA ILE A 697 -19.05 -15.04 -15.67
C ILE A 697 -19.86 -14.28 -16.72
N THR A 698 -20.04 -12.97 -16.52
CA THR A 698 -20.75 -12.06 -17.44
C THR A 698 -19.81 -11.36 -18.42
N ASP A 699 -18.49 -11.56 -18.29
CA ASP A 699 -17.50 -11.04 -19.22
C ASP A 699 -17.64 -11.68 -20.61
N SER A 700 -17.05 -11.03 -21.63
CA SER A 700 -17.02 -11.61 -22.97
C SER A 700 -16.32 -12.97 -22.98
N GLN A 701 -16.79 -13.90 -23.82
CA GLN A 701 -16.27 -15.27 -23.86
C GLN A 701 -14.75 -15.36 -24.06
N LYS A 702 -14.20 -14.49 -24.93
CA LYS A 702 -12.75 -14.41 -25.16
C LYS A 702 -12.01 -14.09 -23.86
N GLN A 703 -12.51 -13.13 -23.07
CA GLN A 703 -11.92 -12.78 -21.78
C GLN A 703 -12.06 -13.91 -20.76
N ILE A 704 -13.21 -14.59 -20.70
CA ILE A 704 -13.44 -15.73 -19.81
C ILE A 704 -12.41 -16.83 -20.07
N ASN A 705 -12.19 -17.23 -21.32
CA ASN A 705 -11.22 -18.28 -21.66
C ASN A 705 -9.80 -17.95 -21.15
N PHE A 706 -9.32 -16.71 -21.36
CA PHE A 706 -8.02 -16.28 -20.82
C PHE A 706 -8.00 -16.21 -19.29
N LYS A 707 -9.09 -15.76 -18.67
CA LYS A 707 -9.21 -15.65 -17.21
C LYS A 707 -9.20 -17.02 -16.52
N ILE A 708 -9.82 -18.05 -17.09
CA ILE A 708 -9.85 -19.41 -16.52
C ILE A 708 -8.44 -19.96 -16.30
N LEU A 709 -7.55 -19.81 -17.29
CA LEU A 709 -6.16 -20.29 -17.18
C LEU A 709 -5.41 -19.58 -16.04
N ASN A 710 -5.58 -18.26 -15.94
CA ASN A 710 -4.97 -17.44 -14.89
C ASN A 710 -5.54 -17.76 -13.50
N VAL A 711 -6.86 -17.95 -13.40
CA VAL A 711 -7.56 -18.35 -12.18
C VAL A 711 -7.01 -19.68 -11.67
N LEU A 712 -6.90 -20.71 -12.52
CA LEU A 712 -6.39 -22.01 -12.10
C LEU A 712 -4.91 -21.94 -11.70
N SER A 713 -4.07 -21.29 -12.53
CA SER A 713 -2.64 -21.10 -12.24
C SER A 713 -2.41 -20.41 -10.90
N SER A 714 -3.17 -19.33 -10.63
CA SER A 714 -3.07 -18.59 -9.38
C SER A 714 -3.62 -19.38 -8.20
N LEU A 715 -4.71 -20.14 -8.37
CA LEU A 715 -5.33 -20.93 -7.31
C LEU A 715 -4.38 -22.05 -6.82
N TYR A 716 -3.69 -22.72 -7.74
CA TYR A 716 -2.72 -23.77 -7.43
C TYR A 716 -1.32 -23.23 -7.05
N SER A 717 -1.13 -21.92 -6.90
CA SER A 717 0.18 -21.34 -6.58
C SER A 717 0.75 -21.78 -5.22
N VAL A 718 -0.10 -22.21 -4.28
CA VAL A 718 0.28 -22.72 -2.95
C VAL A 718 0.75 -24.19 -2.95
N VAL A 719 0.65 -24.88 -4.10
CA VAL A 719 1.20 -26.24 -4.26
C VAL A 719 2.73 -26.16 -4.27
N PRO A 720 3.44 -27.07 -3.55
CA PRO A 720 4.90 -27.09 -3.50
C PRO A 720 5.52 -27.18 -4.89
N LYS A 721 6.70 -26.57 -5.04
CA LYS A 721 7.46 -26.57 -6.29
C LYS A 721 8.89 -27.01 -6.02
N LYS A 722 9.47 -27.78 -6.94
CA LYS A 722 10.88 -28.10 -6.97
C LYS A 722 11.52 -27.37 -8.15
N PHE A 723 12.55 -26.59 -7.86
CA PHE A 723 13.40 -25.92 -8.84
C PHE A 723 14.68 -26.74 -9.01
N ILE A 724 15.08 -26.99 -10.25
CA ILE A 724 16.22 -27.84 -10.59
C ILE A 724 17.18 -27.04 -11.44
N PHE A 725 18.41 -26.86 -10.96
CA PHE A 725 19.43 -26.08 -11.65
C PHE A 725 20.16 -26.95 -12.68
N SER A 726 20.42 -26.39 -13.85
CA SER A 726 21.14 -27.10 -14.91
C SER A 726 22.57 -27.46 -14.46
N SER A 727 23.06 -28.62 -14.90
CA SER A 727 24.43 -29.09 -14.61
C SER A 727 25.51 -28.10 -15.06
N ASN A 728 25.25 -27.34 -16.13
CA ASN A 728 26.15 -26.33 -16.69
C ASN A 728 26.20 -25.03 -15.86
N ASN A 729 25.30 -24.85 -14.87
CA ASN A 729 25.37 -23.71 -13.97
C ASN A 729 26.53 -23.91 -12.99
N LYS A 730 27.38 -22.89 -12.84
CA LYS A 730 28.52 -22.91 -11.91
C LYS A 730 28.08 -22.98 -10.44
N PHE A 731 26.87 -22.52 -10.14
CA PHE A 731 26.32 -22.45 -8.79
C PHE A 731 25.85 -23.82 -8.25
N ALA A 732 26.16 -24.12 -6.98
CA ALA A 732 25.66 -25.27 -6.24
C ALA A 732 25.57 -24.92 -4.74
N PHE A 733 24.52 -25.39 -4.06
CA PHE A 733 24.42 -25.22 -2.61
C PHE A 733 25.42 -26.15 -1.90
N LYS A 734 26.35 -25.58 -1.12
CA LYS A 734 27.39 -26.36 -0.41
C LYS A 734 27.09 -26.58 1.07
N GLU A 735 26.56 -25.57 1.77
CA GLU A 735 26.47 -25.55 3.25
C GLU A 735 25.06 -25.26 3.79
N LEU A 736 24.09 -25.04 2.92
CA LEU A 736 22.74 -24.63 3.28
C LEU A 736 21.76 -25.74 2.95
N ASP A 737 21.14 -26.30 3.99
CA ASP A 737 20.14 -27.38 3.85
C ASP A 737 18.70 -26.87 3.97
N LYS A 738 18.43 -25.95 4.91
CA LYS A 738 17.08 -25.46 5.25
C LYS A 738 17.05 -23.98 5.60
N ILE A 739 16.19 -23.23 4.93
CA ILE A 739 15.90 -21.81 5.21
C ILE A 739 14.41 -21.64 5.46
N ALA A 740 14.07 -20.83 6.45
CA ALA A 740 12.72 -20.32 6.63
C ALA A 740 12.67 -18.83 6.27
N ILE A 741 11.65 -18.43 5.52
CA ILE A 741 11.36 -17.01 5.25
C ILE A 741 10.10 -16.67 6.04
N ILE A 742 10.21 -15.73 6.97
CA ILE A 742 9.11 -15.24 7.80
C ILE A 742 8.77 -13.84 7.34
N ILE A 743 7.55 -13.64 6.85
CA ILE A 743 7.05 -12.34 6.39
C ILE A 743 6.01 -11.85 7.38
N VAL A 744 6.18 -10.63 7.90
CA VAL A 744 5.32 -10.05 8.93
C VAL A 744 4.69 -8.73 8.51
N SER A 745 3.48 -8.48 9.01
CA SER A 745 2.77 -7.21 8.95
C SER A 745 1.87 -7.07 10.16
N SER A 746 1.46 -5.86 10.50
CA SER A 746 0.41 -5.63 11.49
C SER A 746 -0.71 -4.77 10.95
N ARG A 747 -1.81 -4.77 11.70
CA ARG A 747 -2.96 -3.89 11.49
C ARG A 747 -3.44 -3.38 12.84
N GLU A 748 -3.68 -2.07 12.90
CA GLU A 748 -4.33 -1.42 14.04
C GLU A 748 -5.74 -1.98 14.28
N SER A 749 -6.11 -2.11 15.55
CA SER A 749 -7.43 -2.54 16.01
C SER A 749 -7.86 -1.73 17.23
N ASP A 750 -9.16 -1.64 17.47
CA ASP A 750 -9.74 -1.06 18.70
C ASP A 750 -9.24 0.37 19.00
N SER A 751 -9.31 1.25 18.01
CA SER A 751 -8.77 2.61 18.02
C SER A 751 -9.87 3.65 17.85
N ILE A 752 -9.73 4.80 18.53
CA ILE A 752 -10.62 5.97 18.42
C ILE A 752 -9.88 7.13 17.75
N TRP A 753 -10.58 7.92 16.94
CA TRP A 753 -10.00 9.13 16.34
C TRP A 753 -9.54 10.12 17.43
N GLY A 754 -8.26 10.51 17.38
CA GLY A 754 -7.68 11.51 18.30
C GLY A 754 -7.13 10.94 19.60
N ILE A 755 -7.20 9.62 19.80
CA ILE A 755 -6.64 8.91 20.95
C ILE A 755 -5.45 8.06 20.48
N ASN A 756 -4.40 7.95 21.30
CA ASN A 756 -3.16 7.25 20.93
C ASN A 756 -3.23 5.75 21.23
N GLU A 757 -4.00 5.38 22.24
CA GLU A 757 -4.26 4.01 22.68
C GLU A 757 -4.92 3.20 21.56
N LYS A 758 -4.36 2.03 21.30
CA LYS A 758 -4.84 1.11 20.26
C LYS A 758 -4.38 -0.32 20.55
N LYS A 759 -5.16 -1.30 20.10
CA LYS A 759 -4.73 -2.70 19.99
C LYS A 759 -4.14 -2.96 18.62
N SER A 760 -3.57 -4.15 18.41
CA SER A 760 -3.06 -4.53 17.10
C SER A 760 -3.18 -6.02 16.81
N ASN A 761 -3.38 -6.34 15.53
CA ASN A 761 -3.30 -7.69 15.02
C ASN A 761 -2.01 -7.85 14.23
N LEU A 762 -1.13 -8.74 14.68
CA LEU A 762 0.04 -9.20 13.96
C LEU A 762 -0.38 -10.35 13.03
N MET A 763 0.06 -10.34 11.77
CA MET A 763 -0.25 -11.37 10.79
C MET A 763 0.94 -11.61 9.87
N GLY A 764 1.07 -12.83 9.35
CA GLY A 764 2.19 -13.14 8.47
C GLY A 764 2.12 -14.52 7.84
N GLU A 765 3.17 -14.86 7.11
CA GLU A 765 3.35 -16.14 6.44
C GLU A 765 4.77 -16.68 6.59
N ILE A 766 4.88 -18.00 6.54
CA ILE A 766 6.14 -18.74 6.65
C ILE A 766 6.31 -19.57 5.39
N LEU A 767 7.35 -19.27 4.63
CA LEU A 767 7.81 -20.06 3.51
C LEU A 767 9.01 -20.90 3.96
N THR A 768 9.13 -22.12 3.44
CA THR A 768 10.30 -22.96 3.71
C THR A 768 10.98 -23.37 2.42
N LEU A 769 12.30 -23.28 2.43
CA LEU A 769 13.19 -23.77 1.39
C LEU A 769 13.96 -24.97 1.95
N GLN A 770 13.99 -26.04 1.17
CA GLN A 770 14.83 -27.21 1.43
C GLN A 770 15.75 -27.39 0.23
N MET A 771 17.04 -27.36 0.47
CA MET A 771 18.07 -27.33 -0.56
C MET A 771 18.73 -28.70 -0.68
N GLU A 772 19.02 -29.08 -1.91
CA GLU A 772 19.98 -30.12 -2.28
C GLU A 772 21.03 -29.44 -3.18
N ALA A 773 22.19 -30.05 -3.42
CA ALA A 773 23.29 -29.44 -4.16
C ALA A 773 22.89 -28.72 -5.48
N LYS A 774 21.90 -29.25 -6.22
CA LYS A 774 21.39 -28.69 -7.49
C LYS A 774 19.87 -28.55 -7.53
N SER A 775 19.20 -28.55 -6.39
CA SER A 775 17.75 -28.39 -6.37
C SER A 775 17.26 -27.62 -5.14
N VAL A 776 16.12 -26.93 -5.29
CA VAL A 776 15.45 -26.24 -4.19
C VAL A 776 13.99 -26.62 -4.19
N ARG A 777 13.50 -27.05 -3.04
CA ARG A 777 12.07 -27.29 -2.81
C ARG A 777 11.48 -26.13 -2.03
N PHE A 778 10.48 -25.49 -2.62
CA PHE A 778 9.76 -24.34 -2.11
C PHE A 778 8.33 -24.70 -1.71
N GLN A 779 7.89 -24.26 -0.54
CA GLN A 779 6.49 -24.34 -0.13
C GLN A 779 6.10 -23.21 0.82
N LEU A 780 4.85 -22.75 0.72
CA LEU A 780 4.16 -22.12 1.84
C LEU A 780 3.94 -23.18 2.92
N LEU A 781 4.55 -22.97 4.09
CA LEU A 781 4.42 -23.88 5.22
C LEU A 781 3.11 -23.62 5.95
N LYS A 782 2.91 -22.37 6.38
CA LYS A 782 1.71 -21.90 7.05
C LYS A 782 1.63 -20.37 7.08
N THR A 783 0.45 -19.86 7.39
CA THR A 783 0.23 -18.47 7.84
C THR A 783 0.14 -18.42 9.36
N PHE A 784 0.14 -17.23 9.93
CA PHE A 784 -0.12 -17.00 11.35
C PHE A 784 -0.79 -15.64 11.58
N SER A 785 -1.46 -15.51 12.73
CA SER A 785 -1.99 -14.24 13.22
C SER A 785 -2.22 -14.27 14.72
N GLU A 786 -1.97 -13.15 15.42
CA GLU A 786 -2.17 -13.00 16.85
C GLU A 786 -2.60 -11.56 17.19
N ASN A 787 -3.44 -11.40 18.21
CA ASN A 787 -3.87 -10.10 18.70
C ASN A 787 -3.06 -9.69 19.92
N PHE A 788 -2.67 -8.42 19.96
CA PHE A 788 -1.92 -7.81 21.05
C PHE A 788 -2.79 -6.71 21.67
N ASP A 789 -3.06 -6.85 22.98
CA ASP A 789 -3.81 -5.85 23.77
C ASP A 789 -3.00 -4.56 23.96
N ASP A 790 -1.68 -4.67 23.96
CA ASP A 790 -0.72 -3.58 24.05
C ASP A 790 0.05 -3.53 22.72
N HIS A 791 -0.07 -2.41 22.01
CA HIS A 791 0.57 -2.21 20.71
C HIS A 791 2.08 -2.41 20.77
N GLU A 792 2.73 -1.94 21.85
CA GLU A 792 4.19 -1.94 21.92
C GLU A 792 4.77 -3.34 22.15
N LYS A 793 4.03 -4.21 22.85
CA LYS A 793 4.48 -5.60 23.12
C LYS A 793 4.78 -6.41 21.86
N MET A 794 4.12 -6.12 20.73
CA MET A 794 4.41 -6.82 19.47
C MET A 794 5.80 -6.46 18.91
N PHE A 795 6.38 -5.35 19.35
CA PHE A 795 7.72 -4.88 19.00
C PHE A 795 8.79 -5.17 20.05
N GLU A 796 8.40 -5.80 21.16
CA GLU A 796 9.31 -6.29 22.19
C GLU A 796 9.45 -7.81 22.14
N TYR A 797 8.33 -8.53 22.21
CA TYR A 797 8.30 -9.99 22.26
C TYR A 797 7.07 -10.55 21.52
N PRO A 798 7.13 -10.67 20.18
CA PRO A 798 6.02 -11.19 19.38
C PRO A 798 5.91 -12.71 19.54
N THR A 799 5.09 -13.16 20.48
CA THR A 799 4.90 -14.55 20.90
C THR A 799 4.68 -15.52 19.74
N ILE A 800 3.72 -15.23 18.84
CA ILE A 800 3.43 -16.11 17.71
C ILE A 800 4.64 -16.30 16.78
N ILE A 801 5.51 -15.30 16.61
CA ILE A 801 6.69 -15.43 15.76
C ILE A 801 7.75 -16.27 16.49
N VAL A 802 8.04 -15.94 17.75
CA VAL A 802 9.01 -16.67 18.58
C VAL A 802 8.66 -18.17 18.63
N ASP A 803 7.39 -18.50 18.83
CA ASP A 803 6.90 -19.88 18.86
C ASP A 803 7.10 -20.62 17.53
N ASN A 804 6.88 -19.94 16.40
CA ASN A 804 7.11 -20.54 15.09
C ASN A 804 8.61 -20.71 14.81
N VAL A 805 9.46 -19.77 15.20
CA VAL A 805 10.92 -19.89 15.13
C VAL A 805 11.38 -21.09 15.97
N ASN A 806 10.88 -21.25 17.20
CA ASN A 806 11.17 -22.40 18.07
C ASN A 806 10.81 -23.73 17.38
N LYS A 807 9.60 -23.83 16.80
CA LYS A 807 9.13 -25.03 16.09
C LYS A 807 9.95 -25.34 14.86
N LEU A 808 10.39 -24.33 14.11
CA LEU A 808 11.24 -24.49 12.93
C LEU A 808 12.66 -24.91 13.32
N TYR A 809 13.21 -24.30 14.38
CA TYR A 809 14.51 -24.66 14.92
C TYR A 809 14.57 -26.14 15.31
N GLN A 810 13.54 -26.65 15.99
CA GLN A 810 13.38 -28.08 16.31
C GLN A 810 13.30 -28.98 15.06
N LYS A 811 12.84 -28.45 13.91
CA LYS A 811 12.80 -29.15 12.62
C LYS A 811 14.11 -29.06 11.82
N GLY A 812 15.17 -28.52 12.42
CA GLY A 812 16.50 -28.40 11.83
C GLY A 812 16.71 -27.16 10.97
N TYR A 813 15.83 -26.16 11.05
CA TYR A 813 16.08 -24.87 10.38
C TYR A 813 17.06 -24.06 11.23
N ARG A 814 18.11 -23.51 10.61
CA ARG A 814 19.11 -22.65 11.25
C ARG A 814 19.19 -21.26 10.65
N HIS A 815 18.75 -21.11 9.40
CA HIS A 815 18.77 -19.84 8.67
C HIS A 815 17.35 -19.29 8.54
N PHE A 816 17.16 -18.04 8.98
CA PHE A 816 15.88 -17.36 9.00
C PHE A 816 15.98 -16.02 8.29
N ILE A 817 15.30 -15.90 7.15
CA ILE A 817 15.08 -14.61 6.50
C ILE A 817 13.85 -13.99 7.14
N TYR A 818 14.03 -12.83 7.77
CA TYR A 818 12.96 -12.14 8.47
C TYR A 818 12.60 -10.86 7.73
N ILE A 819 11.42 -10.83 7.12
CA ILE A 819 10.97 -9.76 6.25
C ILE A 819 9.85 -8.98 6.91
N ALA A 820 10.07 -7.68 7.12
CA ALA A 820 9.03 -6.74 7.52
C ALA A 820 8.91 -5.62 6.50
N LYS A 821 7.70 -5.03 6.38
CA LYS A 821 7.53 -3.79 5.61
C LYS A 821 8.29 -2.66 6.33
N VAL A 822 9.03 -1.85 5.58
CA VAL A 822 9.84 -0.73 6.09
C VAL A 822 9.04 0.10 7.11
N PRO A 823 9.52 0.29 8.35
CA PRO A 823 9.08 1.39 9.18
C PRO A 823 9.71 2.64 8.59
N TYR A 824 8.98 3.35 7.74
CA TYR A 824 9.46 4.65 7.27
C TYR A 824 9.48 5.60 8.46
N SER A 825 10.65 6.03 8.88
CA SER A 825 10.79 7.37 9.43
C SER A 825 10.68 8.33 8.23
N SER A 826 9.58 9.05 8.11
CA SER A 826 9.48 10.17 7.17
C SER A 826 10.25 11.40 7.68
N THR A 827 11.23 11.21 8.56
CA THR A 827 11.83 12.24 9.39
C THR A 827 13.26 12.52 8.94
N LEU A 828 13.65 13.79 8.84
CA LEU A 828 15.00 14.20 8.46
C LEU A 828 16.07 13.92 9.53
N HIS A 829 15.71 13.28 10.66
CA HIS A 829 16.61 12.91 11.75
C HIS A 829 17.55 14.05 12.22
N ILE A 830 17.18 15.33 12.02
CA ILE A 830 18.06 16.49 12.24
C ILE A 830 18.36 16.66 13.73
N THR A 831 17.40 16.32 14.61
CA THR A 831 17.54 16.53 16.06
C THR A 831 17.48 15.26 16.92
N GLN A 832 17.44 14.06 16.31
CA GLN A 832 17.29 12.80 17.07
C GLN A 832 18.62 12.26 17.60
N THR A 833 18.57 11.68 18.80
CA THR A 833 19.70 10.92 19.39
C THR A 833 19.52 9.42 19.18
N VAL A 834 20.62 8.67 19.19
CA VAL A 834 20.76 7.23 18.87
C VAL A 834 19.78 6.28 19.62
N LYS A 835 19.09 6.74 20.66
CA LYS A 835 18.19 5.92 21.50
C LYS A 835 16.75 5.82 21.00
N ASP A 836 16.32 6.64 20.04
CA ASP A 836 14.91 6.72 19.60
C ASP A 836 14.59 5.85 18.36
N GLU A 837 15.46 4.91 18.00
CA GLU A 837 15.35 4.10 16.78
C GLU A 837 14.50 2.85 16.94
N GLU A 838 13.19 3.00 16.91
CA GLU A 838 12.29 1.85 16.85
C GLU A 838 11.96 1.52 15.38
N LEU A 839 12.83 0.71 14.76
CA LEU A 839 12.52 0.05 13.49
C LEU A 839 11.58 -1.13 13.76
N PHE A 840 10.33 -0.78 14.05
CA PHE A 840 9.24 -1.68 14.42
C PHE A 840 9.19 -2.97 13.59
N PHE A 841 9.12 -4.12 14.28
CA PHE A 841 9.35 -5.51 13.85
C PHE A 841 10.80 -5.98 13.68
N MET A 842 11.75 -5.09 13.38
CA MET A 842 13.19 -5.42 13.32
C MET A 842 13.97 -4.82 14.50
N SER A 843 13.29 -4.52 15.61
CA SER A 843 13.92 -3.96 16.81
C SER A 843 14.93 -4.95 17.43
N LYS A 844 15.90 -4.41 18.18
CA LYS A 844 16.84 -5.21 18.98
C LYS A 844 16.13 -6.22 19.88
N ASN A 845 15.00 -5.82 20.47
CA ASN A 845 14.21 -6.67 21.37
C ASN A 845 13.63 -7.89 20.64
N VAL A 846 13.01 -7.68 19.48
CA VAL A 846 12.46 -8.78 18.66
C VAL A 846 13.55 -9.76 18.23
N ILE A 847 14.67 -9.26 17.72
CA ILE A 847 15.77 -10.10 17.26
C ILE A 847 16.38 -10.89 18.43
N THR A 848 16.57 -10.25 19.59
CA THR A 848 17.04 -10.92 20.80
C THR A 848 16.11 -12.05 21.23
N ALA A 849 14.79 -11.83 21.14
CA ALA A 849 13.79 -12.85 21.45
C ALA A 849 13.90 -14.10 20.57
N PHE A 850 14.26 -13.94 19.30
CA PHE A 850 14.44 -15.05 18.37
C PHE A 850 15.66 -15.92 18.71
N ILE A 851 16.79 -15.29 19.04
CA ILE A 851 18.09 -15.96 19.27
C ILE A 851 18.17 -16.59 20.67
N LYS A 852 17.40 -16.08 21.63
CA LYS A 852 17.44 -16.57 23.02
C LYS A 852 17.37 -18.10 23.07
N ASN A 853 18.41 -18.70 23.70
CA ASN A 853 18.62 -20.15 23.83
C ASN A 853 18.85 -20.93 22.50
N LYS A 854 19.29 -20.25 21.42
CA LYS A 854 19.52 -20.83 20.08
C LYS A 854 20.79 -20.24 19.44
N PRO A 855 21.98 -20.58 19.96
CA PRO A 855 23.23 -19.91 19.62
C PRO A 855 23.70 -20.11 18.17
N ASP A 856 23.15 -21.11 17.47
CA ASP A 856 23.50 -21.49 16.10
C ASP A 856 22.48 -21.02 15.04
N ILE A 857 21.47 -20.23 15.44
CA ILE A 857 20.55 -19.60 14.48
C ILE A 857 21.21 -18.37 13.86
N LYS A 858 21.05 -18.24 12.54
CA LYS A 858 21.38 -17.04 11.77
C LYS A 858 20.09 -16.36 11.31
N ILE A 859 19.98 -15.06 11.60
CA ILE A 859 18.82 -14.24 11.23
C ILE A 859 19.27 -13.18 10.25
N TYR A 860 18.53 -13.06 9.15
CA TYR A 860 18.76 -12.11 8.07
C TYR A 860 17.58 -11.14 8.04
N PRO A 861 17.64 -10.03 8.82
CA PRO A 861 16.60 -9.02 8.82
C PRO A 861 16.61 -8.28 7.47
N MET A 862 15.46 -8.23 6.82
CA MET A 862 15.30 -7.61 5.51
C MET A 862 14.03 -6.77 5.47
N PHE A 863 14.09 -5.72 4.67
CA PHE A 863 12.91 -5.03 4.18
C PHE A 863 12.94 -4.99 2.67
N PHE A 864 11.76 -4.83 2.09
CA PHE A 864 11.64 -4.65 0.65
C PHE A 864 10.87 -3.39 0.33
N GLU A 865 11.21 -2.82 -0.81
CA GLU A 865 10.53 -1.66 -1.35
C GLU A 865 10.36 -1.79 -2.86
N LYS A 866 9.47 -0.99 -3.45
CA LYS A 866 9.18 -1.04 -4.87
C LYS A 866 9.49 0.30 -5.54
N TYR A 867 10.45 0.29 -6.45
CA TYR A 867 10.70 1.40 -7.38
C TYR A 867 10.31 1.02 -8.81
N TYR A 868 10.38 1.97 -9.73
CA TYR A 868 9.84 1.79 -11.08
C TYR A 868 10.88 2.04 -12.17
N VAL A 869 10.83 1.21 -13.20
CA VAL A 869 11.70 1.25 -14.39
C VAL A 869 10.88 1.31 -15.67
N VAL A 870 11.48 1.84 -16.73
CA VAL A 870 10.98 1.86 -18.10
C VAL A 870 11.72 0.78 -18.90
N LYS A 871 10.98 0.00 -19.70
CA LYS A 871 11.56 -0.93 -20.67
C LYS A 871 12.04 -0.16 -21.89
N ILE A 872 13.28 -0.39 -22.31
CA ILE A 872 13.93 0.32 -23.43
C ILE A 872 13.93 -0.51 -24.72
N LYS A 873 13.78 -1.84 -24.60
CA LYS A 873 13.64 -2.76 -25.74
C LYS A 873 12.36 -3.59 -25.60
N ASP A 874 11.62 -3.71 -26.70
CA ASP A 874 10.43 -4.57 -26.79
C ASP A 874 10.78 -6.08 -26.79
N GLU A 875 12.03 -6.45 -27.00
CA GLU A 875 12.54 -7.84 -26.90
C GLU A 875 12.32 -8.46 -25.49
N ILE A 876 12.06 -7.65 -24.46
CA ILE A 876 11.71 -8.10 -23.10
C ILE A 876 10.21 -8.48 -23.01
N THR A 877 9.44 -8.34 -24.10
CA THR A 877 8.01 -8.68 -24.16
C THR A 877 7.80 -10.10 -24.67
N SER A 878 7.71 -11.03 -23.72
CA SER A 878 7.11 -12.34 -23.97
C SER A 878 5.59 -12.17 -24.12
N THR A 879 5.13 -11.86 -25.33
CA THR A 879 3.77 -12.16 -25.78
C THR A 879 3.80 -12.87 -27.12
N SER A 880 3.91 -14.20 -27.03
CA SER A 880 3.28 -15.18 -27.93
C SER A 880 3.64 -15.23 -29.42
N LYS A 881 4.60 -14.45 -29.95
CA LYS A 881 5.00 -14.58 -31.37
C LYS A 881 6.24 -15.45 -31.63
N ASN A 882 7.22 -15.49 -30.71
CA ASN A 882 8.53 -16.14 -30.97
C ASN A 882 8.95 -17.24 -29.96
N ASN A 883 8.06 -17.82 -29.15
CA ASN A 883 8.39 -18.88 -28.17
C ASN A 883 9.49 -18.55 -27.12
N GLU A 884 9.98 -17.30 -27.03
CA GLU A 884 10.93 -16.90 -26.00
C GLU A 884 10.23 -16.70 -24.65
N LYS A 885 10.75 -17.39 -23.61
CA LYS A 885 10.18 -17.40 -22.26
C LYS A 885 10.56 -16.12 -21.51
N PRO A 886 9.68 -15.59 -20.65
CA PRO A 886 9.99 -14.41 -19.83
C PRO A 886 11.27 -14.64 -19.03
N THR A 887 12.22 -13.71 -19.16
CA THR A 887 13.48 -13.75 -18.40
C THR A 887 13.32 -12.94 -17.12
N SER A 888 13.58 -13.56 -15.97
CA SER A 888 13.69 -12.81 -14.72
C SER A 888 15.01 -12.05 -14.70
N LEU A 889 14.96 -10.74 -14.51
CA LEU A 889 16.15 -9.89 -14.47
C LEU A 889 16.46 -9.54 -13.01
N TYR A 890 17.74 -9.59 -12.63
CA TYR A 890 18.14 -9.32 -11.25
C TYR A 890 19.48 -8.59 -11.15
N ILE A 891 19.75 -7.97 -10.01
CA ILE A 891 21.06 -7.41 -9.64
C ILE A 891 21.34 -7.88 -8.22
N GLN A 892 22.53 -8.44 -7.99
CA GLN A 892 22.96 -8.98 -6.70
C GLN A 892 24.35 -8.42 -6.27
N ASP A 893 24.96 -7.58 -7.10
CA ASP A 893 26.25 -6.96 -6.79
C ASP A 893 26.04 -5.76 -5.87
N THR A 894 26.43 -5.93 -4.61
CA THR A 894 26.27 -4.90 -3.58
C THR A 894 27.10 -3.66 -3.86
N LEU A 895 28.26 -3.73 -4.54
CA LEU A 895 29.02 -2.53 -4.93
C LEU A 895 28.28 -1.74 -6.01
N GLU A 896 27.66 -2.43 -6.96
CA GLU A 896 26.80 -1.81 -7.98
C GLU A 896 25.52 -1.21 -7.39
N LEU A 897 24.93 -1.87 -6.40
CA LEU A 897 23.74 -1.39 -5.68
C LEU A 897 24.09 -0.28 -4.68
N THR A 898 25.28 -0.32 -4.07
CA THR A 898 25.82 0.75 -3.22
C THR A 898 26.15 1.98 -4.06
N ASN A 899 26.57 1.83 -5.34
CA ASN A 899 26.67 2.95 -6.29
C ASN A 899 25.31 3.57 -6.67
N LEU A 900 24.18 2.87 -6.45
CA LEU A 900 22.85 3.49 -6.58
C LEU A 900 22.56 4.47 -5.44
N ALA A 901 23.13 4.22 -4.25
CA ALA A 901 22.97 5.01 -3.02
C ALA A 901 24.18 5.90 -2.63
N GLU A 902 25.36 5.72 -3.25
CA GLU A 902 26.63 6.47 -3.02
C GLU A 902 27.18 6.41 -1.57
N ASP A 903 27.04 5.26 -0.92
CA ASP A 903 27.37 5.06 0.50
C ASP A 903 28.83 4.60 0.70
N ARG A 904 29.73 5.50 1.15
CA ARG A 904 31.15 5.17 1.43
C ARG A 904 31.59 5.41 2.88
N THR A 905 30.77 5.98 3.76
CA THR A 905 31.18 6.27 5.15
C THR A 905 30.02 6.30 6.16
N SER A 906 30.09 5.36 7.12
CA SER A 906 29.67 5.41 8.54
C SER A 906 28.33 4.80 9.05
N ASN A 907 28.51 4.10 10.19
CA ASN A 907 27.69 3.73 11.35
C ASN A 907 26.25 3.19 11.26
N LYS A 908 25.41 3.52 10.29
CA LYS A 908 24.09 2.85 10.11
C LYS A 908 23.78 2.71 8.63
N GLN A 909 24.01 1.53 8.08
CA GLN A 909 23.89 1.31 6.64
C GLN A 909 22.65 0.48 6.35
N SER A 910 21.62 1.12 5.82
CA SER A 910 20.59 0.45 5.03
C SER A 910 21.22 0.05 3.69
N VAL A 911 21.62 -1.21 3.54
CA VAL A 911 22.29 -1.69 2.32
C VAL A 911 21.30 -2.43 1.43
N ILE A 912 21.08 -1.91 0.22
CA ILE A 912 20.41 -2.66 -0.85
C ILE A 912 21.38 -3.73 -1.36
N PHE A 913 20.92 -4.98 -1.35
CA PHE A 913 21.74 -6.11 -1.80
C PHE A 913 21.09 -6.93 -2.92
N PHE A 914 19.79 -6.75 -3.20
CA PHE A 914 19.12 -7.50 -4.25
C PHE A 914 17.98 -6.72 -4.91
N ASN A 915 18.03 -6.59 -6.24
CA ASN A 915 16.93 -6.04 -7.05
C ASN A 915 16.36 -7.13 -7.96
N LEU A 916 15.02 -7.27 -7.98
CA LEU A 916 14.31 -8.28 -8.75
C LEU A 916 13.26 -7.67 -9.67
N PHE A 917 13.38 -7.99 -10.95
CA PHE A 917 12.43 -7.66 -12.00
C PHE A 917 11.94 -8.92 -12.71
N ASN A 918 10.66 -9.27 -12.53
CA ASN A 918 10.12 -10.53 -13.05
C ASN A 918 9.85 -10.57 -14.56
N GLY A 919 10.09 -9.46 -15.30
CA GLY A 919 9.92 -9.41 -16.76
C GLY A 919 8.46 -9.31 -17.25
N LEU A 920 7.49 -9.68 -16.42
CA LEU A 920 6.09 -9.87 -16.81
C LEU A 920 5.40 -8.56 -17.19
N GLN A 921 4.69 -8.59 -18.32
CA GLN A 921 3.80 -7.51 -18.75
C GLN A 921 2.36 -8.01 -18.69
N VAL A 922 1.59 -7.47 -17.74
CA VAL A 922 0.19 -7.86 -17.51
C VAL A 922 -0.78 -7.07 -18.40
N ALA A 923 -0.40 -5.88 -18.87
CA ALA A 923 -1.19 -5.03 -19.75
C ALA A 923 -0.32 -4.27 -20.77
N ASN A 924 -0.89 -3.99 -21.95
CA ASN A 924 -0.16 -3.35 -23.06
C ASN A 924 0.14 -1.86 -22.82
N ASP A 925 -0.66 -1.16 -22.01
CA ASP A 925 -0.57 0.29 -21.78
C ASP A 925 0.32 0.69 -20.56
N VAL A 926 1.26 -0.16 -20.16
CA VAL A 926 2.10 0.07 -18.97
C VAL A 926 3.44 0.66 -19.39
N ASN A 927 3.71 1.91 -19.00
CA ASN A 927 4.98 2.59 -19.27
C ASN A 927 6.06 2.33 -18.21
N TYR A 928 5.65 2.10 -16.95
CA TYR A 928 6.53 1.88 -15.81
C TYR A 928 6.25 0.51 -15.20
N HIS A 929 7.30 -0.25 -14.94
CA HIS A 929 7.22 -1.57 -14.33
C HIS A 929 7.91 -1.57 -12.97
N GLY A 930 7.34 -2.28 -12.01
CA GLY A 930 7.88 -2.33 -10.66
C GLY A 930 9.10 -3.25 -10.57
N VAL A 931 10.14 -2.80 -9.88
CA VAL A 931 11.28 -3.60 -9.43
C VAL A 931 11.19 -3.69 -7.91
N MET A 932 11.31 -4.90 -7.38
CA MET A 932 11.40 -5.12 -5.94
C MET A 932 12.86 -4.98 -5.52
N SER A 933 13.14 -4.07 -4.60
CA SER A 933 14.44 -3.84 -3.98
C SER A 933 14.43 -4.43 -2.57
N TYR A 934 15.42 -5.24 -2.23
CA TYR A 934 15.62 -5.80 -0.90
C TYR A 934 16.85 -5.17 -0.27
N ALA A 935 16.69 -4.76 0.99
CA ALA A 935 17.73 -4.13 1.78
C ALA A 935 17.77 -4.70 3.20
N THR A 936 18.92 -4.55 3.84
CA THR A 936 19.20 -5.00 5.20
C THR A 936 19.88 -3.87 5.99
N LEU A 937 20.00 -4.03 7.30
CA LEU A 937 20.61 -3.06 8.22
C LEU A 937 21.92 -3.62 8.74
N LEU A 938 22.99 -2.83 8.65
CA LEU A 938 24.31 -3.16 9.18
C LEU A 938 24.66 -2.26 10.37
N ASN A 939 25.47 -2.82 11.27
CA ASN A 939 26.00 -2.25 12.51
C ASN A 939 24.90 -1.83 13.51
N MET A 940 23.71 -2.40 13.37
CA MET A 940 22.57 -2.10 14.24
C MET A 940 22.47 -3.03 15.44
N TYR A 941 22.89 -4.29 15.28
CA TYR A 941 22.61 -5.37 16.23
C TYR A 941 23.82 -5.74 17.07
N ASP A 942 24.71 -4.79 17.35
CA ASP A 942 25.89 -4.99 18.18
C ASP A 942 25.54 -5.73 19.49
N GLY A 943 26.22 -6.87 19.72
CA GLY A 943 26.00 -7.72 20.89
C GLY A 943 24.80 -8.69 20.79
N ILE A 944 24.03 -8.67 19.69
CA ILE A 944 22.84 -9.52 19.48
C ILE A 944 23.02 -10.42 18.24
N LEU A 945 23.39 -9.85 17.09
CA LEU A 945 23.69 -10.57 15.85
C LEU A 945 25.13 -10.29 15.40
N ASP A 946 25.79 -11.30 14.84
CA ASP A 946 27.07 -11.10 14.17
C ASP A 946 26.82 -10.49 12.79
N ASP A 947 27.14 -9.22 12.63
CA ASP A 947 27.12 -8.50 11.36
C ASP A 947 27.90 -9.22 10.25
N LYS A 948 28.93 -10.00 10.63
CA LYS A 948 29.67 -10.85 9.70
C LYS A 948 28.78 -11.91 9.05
N ASP A 949 27.80 -12.46 9.78
CA ASP A 949 26.86 -13.43 9.23
C ASP A 949 25.89 -12.77 8.24
N ILE A 950 25.41 -11.55 8.52
CA ILE A 950 24.60 -10.78 7.58
C ILE A 950 25.39 -10.48 6.31
N ARG A 951 26.63 -9.99 6.47
CA ARG A 951 27.50 -9.65 5.35
C ARG A 951 27.87 -10.87 4.51
N LYS A 952 28.24 -12.00 5.13
CA LYS A 952 28.55 -13.25 4.42
C LYS A 952 27.33 -13.91 3.78
N GLY A 953 26.17 -13.77 4.41
CA GLY A 953 24.93 -14.37 3.92
C GLY A 953 24.28 -13.59 2.79
N LEU A 954 24.37 -12.26 2.79
CA LEU A 954 23.61 -11.41 1.85
C LEU A 954 24.45 -10.53 0.94
N ILE A 955 25.68 -10.15 1.35
CA ILE A 955 26.39 -8.98 0.77
C ILE A 955 27.66 -9.33 0.01
N TYR A 956 28.51 -10.23 0.53
CA TYR A 956 29.82 -10.53 -0.06
C TYR A 956 29.71 -11.46 -1.28
N ASP A 957 30.42 -11.13 -2.37
CA ASP A 957 30.53 -11.91 -3.62
C ASP A 957 32.01 -12.13 -4.00
N ASP A 958 32.87 -12.42 -3.02
CA ASP A 958 34.22 -12.92 -3.32
C ASP A 958 34.17 -14.44 -3.52
N ASN A 959 34.32 -14.88 -4.78
CA ASN A 959 34.46 -16.27 -5.26
C ASN A 959 33.21 -17.18 -5.39
N ASN A 960 32.03 -16.68 -5.75
CA ASN A 960 30.79 -17.50 -5.82
C ASN A 960 30.40 -18.15 -4.47
N ASP A 961 30.94 -17.67 -3.34
CA ASP A 961 30.65 -18.19 -2.00
C ASP A 961 29.67 -17.28 -1.22
N ASN A 962 28.74 -16.61 -1.93
CA ASN A 962 27.54 -16.10 -1.28
C ASN A 962 26.68 -17.31 -0.93
N GLN A 963 26.46 -17.57 0.37
CA GLN A 963 25.86 -18.82 0.79
C GLN A 963 24.37 -18.89 0.38
N LEU A 964 23.62 -17.78 0.43
CA LEU A 964 22.16 -17.71 0.20
C LEU A 964 21.72 -17.34 -1.22
#